data_AF-A0A9D7A8M6-F1
#
_entry.id   AF-A0A9D7A8M6-F1
#
_cell.length_a   1.000
_cell.length_b   1.000
_cell.length_c   1.000
_cell.angle_alpha   90.00
_cell.angle_beta   90.00
_cell.angle_gamma   90.00
#
_symmetry.space_group_name_H-M   'P 1'
#
loop_
_entity.id
_entity.type
_entity.pdbx_description
1 polymer ?
#
loop_
_entity_poly.entity_id
_entity_poly.type
_entity_poly.pdbx_seq_one_letter_code
_entity_poly.pdbx_strand_id
1 'polypeptide(L)'
;SKATPIGWQQQLKGQTIVEDAIEGRAERSEKIELQHHRLMRKLEEQAQQDAQAQMTSGAFNGMSTMHQYMGQDGSSFLLAVDPQTDLAGMQGAKCPTAVPTKKYDISMINAEITLNRWQDFYPGYMYVLTENVDKVRAEEAQNKAAREKEGFDPGAVTTGLQGDYIQPLAIRANQGDCLKITLRNQMDSESGSLHINGGSMIVSATGKAATTTNQDTVVAPGKSVEMEWYIHPKTQEGVRRFHSYSHARELTVMGLFGALIVEPQGSKYLDPLGTGQATDMKSGWQAMIDNGSGPDFREFVIFYHEIGDEAFRPVNKKGDFLPQRDPLTDAYRPGGRALNYRSEPFGIDEMHLQHEYFGFEDESLAYSAYTFGEPPTTIPRAYLGDPVKYRLVHGGSEVFHSHHPHSGSIRWQRSPVTEPNMLWAAGQDGPVKYPIIRTKSDRVDVEVIGPSEALDLEPECGGGGCQHLAGDFLFHCHVAHHYVAGMWGYARVYNTLQVGALRTDTMPDMRELPDRQGRIKLGVSSDKLIGKTIDWFGKSFKIVDKGQKTNWKSDPVVVSIKDWVEMYLPALGKPGHKDDEKGQIMAYDATVWDWKWDGSVARGERESTAKYPKYPAAAKWDDSTRPAILFDPTTGKVSWPVLRPHFGKRVPFSANHSGAPWLEPIHQDENGERTSEPAKPGEQGRWSLCPENANVPKINNLHFIRLPITLAKKQGKEAPIVDKDGLIYVHHEEESLTRANDDLKYPANLRANVYDCVDTILTSEWDDDDFTNFQSSKINIHPHFFQFDTGNSDGVISAFEWEMSVRPFTMFSKPKKAGLPVPMNSKLTESAKKGARSITIKMAEGATAYHPNTELLIGADCLEPGTDATTSL
;
A
#
# COMPACT_ATOMS: atom_id res chain seq x y z
N SER A 1 44.42 -2.17 44.70
CA SER A 1 44.35 -3.11 43.56
C SER A 1 42.88 -3.33 43.22
N LYS A 2 42.38 -2.68 42.17
CA LYS A 2 41.01 -2.88 41.67
C LYS A 2 41.08 -3.82 40.47
N ALA A 3 40.34 -4.92 40.52
CA ALA A 3 40.18 -5.86 39.41
C ALA A 3 39.19 -5.31 38.39
N THR A 4 39.54 -5.41 37.11
CA THR A 4 38.75 -5.00 35.94
C THR A 4 37.54 -5.95 35.76
N PRO A 5 36.37 -5.48 35.31
CA PRO A 5 35.24 -6.36 35.01
C PRO A 5 35.53 -7.21 33.77
N ILE A 6 35.27 -8.51 33.88
CA ILE A 6 35.31 -9.46 32.76
C ILE A 6 34.10 -9.16 31.86
N GLY A 7 34.33 -8.88 30.57
CA GLY A 7 33.28 -8.50 29.63
C GLY A 7 32.28 -9.64 29.37
N TRP A 8 31.03 -9.31 29.05
CA TRP A 8 29.94 -10.27 28.81
C TRP A 8 30.26 -11.33 27.76
N GLN A 9 31.12 -11.01 26.78
CA GLN A 9 31.61 -11.94 25.76
C GLN A 9 32.46 -13.07 26.34
N GLN A 10 33.23 -12.81 27.40
CA GLN A 10 34.02 -13.83 28.11
C GLN A 10 33.14 -14.69 29.02
N GLN A 11 32.07 -14.12 29.60
CA GLN A 11 31.08 -14.90 30.35
C GLN A 11 30.28 -15.83 29.42
N LEU A 12 29.87 -15.34 28.26
CA LEU A 12 29.19 -16.15 27.24
C LEU A 12 30.09 -17.28 26.73
N LYS A 13 31.36 -16.99 26.38
CA LYS A 13 32.34 -18.03 26.00
C LYS A 13 32.52 -19.08 27.10
N GLY A 14 32.64 -18.64 28.37
CA GLY A 14 32.74 -19.57 29.50
C GLY A 14 31.50 -20.45 29.65
N GLN A 15 30.31 -19.89 29.42
CA GLN A 15 29.04 -20.60 29.49
C GLN A 15 28.90 -21.62 28.35
N THR A 16 29.24 -21.26 27.12
CA THR A 16 29.18 -22.19 25.96
C THR A 16 30.13 -23.38 26.11
N ILE A 17 31.32 -23.18 26.70
CA ILE A 17 32.26 -24.27 27.01
C ILE A 17 31.68 -25.23 28.05
N VAL A 18 30.96 -24.70 29.06
CA VAL A 18 30.30 -25.51 30.09
C VAL A 18 29.10 -26.26 29.50
N GLU A 19 28.30 -25.62 28.65
CA GLU A 19 27.16 -26.21 27.95
C GLU A 19 27.60 -27.33 26.99
N ASP A 20 28.63 -27.10 26.16
CA ASP A 20 29.22 -28.11 25.26
C ASP A 20 29.81 -29.30 26.05
N ALA A 21 30.37 -29.07 27.24
CA ALA A 21 30.89 -30.13 28.11
C ALA A 21 29.77 -30.97 28.74
N ILE A 22 28.65 -30.35 29.14
CA ILE A 22 27.45 -31.04 29.65
C ILE A 22 26.80 -31.90 28.56
N GLU A 23 26.87 -31.48 27.30
CA GLU A 23 26.40 -32.24 26.13
C GLU A 23 27.37 -33.33 25.64
N GLY A 24 28.48 -33.56 26.36
CA GLY A 24 29.47 -34.61 26.03
C GLY A 24 30.38 -34.25 24.84
N ARG A 25 30.46 -32.97 24.46
CA ARG A 25 31.22 -32.44 23.31
C ARG A 25 32.23 -31.38 23.72
N ALA A 26 32.94 -31.59 24.82
CA ALA A 26 33.88 -30.62 25.41
C ALA A 26 34.94 -30.06 24.43
N GLU A 27 35.31 -30.81 23.38
CA GLU A 27 36.29 -30.38 22.36
C GLU A 27 35.68 -29.55 21.22
N ARG A 28 34.36 -29.35 21.17
CA ARG A 28 33.66 -28.72 20.05
C ARG A 28 33.97 -27.23 19.95
N SER A 29 33.94 -26.52 21.08
CA SER A 29 34.31 -25.11 21.16
C SER A 29 35.76 -24.86 20.67
N GLU A 30 36.70 -25.74 21.04
CA GLU A 30 38.10 -25.64 20.58
C GLU A 30 38.26 -25.97 19.08
N LYS A 31 37.51 -26.95 18.56
CA LYS A 31 37.47 -27.28 17.13
C LYS A 31 36.85 -26.16 16.29
N ILE A 32 35.84 -25.47 16.81
CA ILE A 32 35.23 -24.31 16.15
C ILE A 32 36.20 -23.13 16.15
N GLU A 33 36.91 -22.86 17.24
CA GLU A 33 37.97 -21.83 17.24
C GLU A 33 39.11 -22.17 16.29
N LEU A 34 39.56 -23.43 16.23
CA LEU A 34 40.59 -23.88 15.29
C LEU A 34 40.13 -23.80 13.83
N GLN A 35 38.84 -24.07 13.55
CA GLN A 35 38.25 -23.88 12.23
C GLN A 35 38.13 -22.39 11.89
N HIS A 36 37.74 -21.55 12.85
CA HIS A 36 37.69 -20.10 12.68
C HIS A 36 39.09 -19.52 12.39
N HIS A 37 40.12 -19.91 13.15
CA HIS A 37 41.51 -19.50 12.89
C HIS A 37 42.05 -20.04 11.55
N ARG A 38 41.66 -21.24 11.11
CA ARG A 38 41.98 -21.74 9.77
C ARG A 38 41.27 -20.96 8.68
N LEU A 39 40.01 -20.59 8.89
CA LEU A 39 39.21 -19.80 7.96
C LEU A 39 39.78 -18.38 7.82
N MET A 40 40.10 -17.73 8.94
CA MET A 40 40.69 -16.39 8.97
C MET A 40 42.08 -16.37 8.32
N ARG A 41 42.92 -17.38 8.57
CA ARG A 41 44.22 -17.49 7.89
C ARG A 41 44.09 -17.79 6.40
N LYS A 42 43.11 -18.59 5.98
CA LYS A 42 42.81 -18.77 4.54
C LYS A 42 42.27 -17.48 3.91
N LEU A 43 41.43 -16.73 4.60
CA LEU A 43 40.94 -15.42 4.17
C LEU A 43 42.08 -14.41 4.07
N GLU A 44 43.07 -14.47 4.98
CA GLU A 44 44.24 -13.58 4.98
C GLU A 44 45.24 -13.96 3.87
N GLU A 45 45.48 -15.25 3.65
CA GLU A 45 46.27 -15.78 2.52
C GLU A 45 45.61 -15.47 1.16
N GLN A 46 44.28 -15.56 1.09
CA GLN A 46 43.50 -15.27 -0.11
C GLN A 46 43.40 -13.75 -0.36
N ALA A 47 43.23 -12.93 0.68
CA ALA A 47 43.29 -11.47 0.59
C ALA A 47 44.68 -10.97 0.15
N GLN A 48 45.77 -11.64 0.55
CA GLN A 48 47.12 -11.32 0.07
C GLN A 48 47.37 -11.73 -1.38
N GLN A 49 46.73 -12.81 -1.86
CA GLN A 49 46.77 -13.21 -3.28
C GLN A 49 45.88 -12.29 -4.15
N ASP A 50 44.70 -11.89 -3.66
CA ASP A 50 43.77 -11.00 -4.36
C ASP A 50 44.31 -9.56 -4.44
N ALA A 51 45.03 -9.10 -3.41
CA ALA A 51 45.72 -7.80 -3.40
C ALA A 51 46.89 -7.72 -4.42
N GLN A 52 47.46 -8.85 -4.86
CA GLN A 52 48.49 -8.87 -5.91
C GLN A 52 47.90 -8.99 -7.32
N ALA A 53 46.64 -9.42 -7.47
CA ALA A 53 45.98 -9.66 -8.76
C ALA A 53 45.10 -8.50 -9.25
N GLN A 54 44.69 -7.55 -8.38
CA GLN A 54 43.82 -6.44 -8.78
C GLN A 54 44.22 -5.11 -8.11
N MET A 55 44.94 -4.26 -8.84
CA MET A 55 45.04 -2.83 -8.53
C MET A 55 43.86 -2.09 -9.15
N THR A 56 42.72 -2.03 -8.46
CA THR A 56 41.66 -1.01 -8.70
C THR A 56 41.15 -0.49 -7.36
N SER A 57 41.18 0.83 -7.17
CA SER A 57 41.18 1.50 -5.86
C SER A 57 39.89 2.29 -5.61
N GLY A 58 38.77 1.61 -5.34
CA GLY A 58 37.50 2.24 -4.97
C GLY A 58 37.00 1.78 -3.61
N ALA A 59 36.56 2.71 -2.76
CA ALA A 59 36.16 2.46 -1.37
C ALA A 59 34.86 1.63 -1.21
N PHE A 60 34.10 1.40 -2.29
CA PHE A 60 32.79 0.74 -2.27
C PHE A 60 32.76 -0.66 -2.89
N ASN A 61 33.89 -1.14 -3.44
CA ASN A 61 33.95 -2.44 -4.13
C ASN A 61 34.08 -3.64 -3.16
N GLY A 62 34.48 -3.40 -1.91
CA GLY A 62 34.75 -4.47 -0.93
C GLY A 62 33.52 -5.18 -0.35
N MET A 63 32.30 -4.68 -0.60
CA MET A 63 31.07 -5.28 -0.06
C MET A 63 30.37 -6.25 -1.01
N SER A 64 30.46 -6.08 -2.33
CA SER A 64 29.78 -6.95 -3.33
C SER A 64 30.69 -8.06 -3.89
N THR A 65 32.01 -7.90 -3.81
CA THR A 65 32.97 -8.77 -4.53
C THR A 65 33.30 -10.08 -3.82
N MET A 66 32.94 -10.27 -2.54
CA MET A 66 33.25 -11.52 -1.83
C MET A 66 32.41 -12.72 -2.28
N HIS A 67 31.33 -12.53 -3.06
CA HIS A 67 30.40 -13.61 -3.40
C HIS A 67 30.27 -13.96 -4.89
N GLN A 68 30.75 -13.10 -5.80
CA GLN A 68 30.61 -13.34 -7.25
C GLN A 68 31.58 -14.41 -7.79
N TYR A 69 32.62 -14.79 -7.05
CA TYR A 69 33.67 -15.70 -7.51
C TYR A 69 33.60 -17.16 -7.01
N MET A 70 32.55 -17.55 -6.28
CA MET A 70 32.31 -18.99 -5.99
C MET A 70 31.59 -19.73 -7.13
N GLY A 71 31.27 -19.05 -8.24
CA GLY A 71 30.74 -19.62 -9.47
C GLY A 71 31.74 -19.61 -10.63
N GLN A 72 32.99 -20.02 -10.42
CA GLN A 72 33.89 -20.32 -11.53
C GLN A 72 33.51 -21.68 -12.11
N ASP A 73 32.80 -21.66 -13.25
CA ASP A 73 32.87 -22.68 -14.32
C ASP A 73 32.20 -22.14 -15.60
N GLY A 74 32.68 -20.98 -16.09
CA GLY A 74 32.62 -20.61 -17.52
C GLY A 74 31.27 -20.62 -18.26
N SER A 75 30.13 -20.69 -17.59
CA SER A 75 28.82 -20.97 -18.23
C SER A 75 28.09 -19.72 -18.76
N SER A 76 28.63 -18.52 -18.58
CA SER A 76 28.02 -17.28 -19.11
C SER A 76 28.25 -17.03 -20.61
N PHE A 77 28.88 -17.97 -21.34
CA PHE A 77 29.06 -17.86 -22.79
C PHE A 77 27.85 -18.32 -23.62
N LEU A 78 26.82 -18.91 -22.99
CA LEU A 78 25.64 -19.46 -23.66
C LEU A 78 24.51 -18.44 -23.90
N LEU A 79 24.66 -17.19 -23.45
CA LEU A 79 23.70 -16.09 -23.68
C LEU A 79 24.27 -14.97 -24.55
N ALA A 80 25.42 -15.19 -25.21
CA ALA A 80 25.95 -14.25 -26.18
C ALA A 80 25.11 -14.32 -27.47
N VAL A 81 24.25 -13.32 -27.66
CA VAL A 81 23.54 -13.11 -28.93
C VAL A 81 24.55 -12.67 -29.98
N ASP A 82 24.56 -13.32 -31.15
CA ASP A 82 25.36 -12.91 -32.29
C ASP A 82 24.86 -11.54 -32.82
N PRO A 83 25.68 -10.48 -32.77
CA PRO A 83 25.29 -9.13 -33.20
C PRO A 83 24.96 -9.03 -34.70
N GLN A 84 25.23 -10.06 -35.51
CA GLN A 84 24.83 -10.11 -36.93
C GLN A 84 23.41 -10.65 -37.15
N THR A 85 22.75 -11.18 -36.12
CA THR A 85 21.43 -11.85 -36.24
C THR A 85 20.29 -11.17 -35.48
N ASP A 86 20.54 -9.99 -34.91
CA ASP A 86 19.46 -9.18 -34.31
C ASP A 86 18.57 -8.57 -35.39
N LEU A 87 17.45 -9.24 -35.67
CA LEU A 87 16.47 -8.85 -36.69
C LEU A 87 15.46 -7.78 -36.22
N ALA A 88 15.68 -7.14 -35.07
CA ALA A 88 14.81 -6.06 -34.57
C ALA A 88 15.48 -4.67 -34.51
N GLY A 89 16.63 -4.47 -35.14
CA GLY A 89 17.27 -3.17 -35.24
C GLY A 89 16.65 -2.28 -36.32
N MET A 90 15.69 -1.43 -35.99
CA MET A 90 15.53 -0.21 -36.78
C MET A 90 16.86 0.55 -36.69
N GLN A 91 17.55 0.73 -37.82
CA GLN A 91 18.71 1.62 -37.89
C GLN A 91 18.23 2.99 -37.39
N GLY A 92 18.64 3.36 -36.18
CA GLY A 92 18.28 4.65 -35.60
C GLY A 92 18.65 5.75 -36.58
N ALA A 93 17.72 6.68 -36.83
CA ALA A 93 17.92 7.78 -37.75
C ALA A 93 18.22 9.06 -36.96
N LYS A 94 19.06 9.93 -37.56
CA LYS A 94 19.24 11.29 -37.04
C LYS A 94 17.92 12.01 -36.99
N CYS A 95 17.77 12.89 -36.01
CA CYS A 95 16.57 13.68 -35.89
C CYS A 95 16.36 14.57 -37.13
N PRO A 96 15.14 14.58 -37.72
CA PRO A 96 14.79 15.54 -38.75
C PRO A 96 14.91 16.98 -38.22
N THR A 97 15.24 17.94 -39.09
CA THR A 97 15.43 19.34 -38.69
C THR A 97 14.14 20.10 -38.40
N ALA A 98 12.98 19.59 -38.86
CA ALA A 98 11.68 20.27 -38.79
C ALA A 98 10.76 19.76 -37.67
N VAL A 99 11.24 18.85 -36.81
CA VAL A 99 10.42 18.27 -35.72
C VAL A 99 10.69 18.96 -34.38
N PRO A 100 9.71 19.02 -33.47
CA PRO A 100 9.94 19.52 -32.12
C PRO A 100 11.06 18.75 -31.43
N THR A 101 11.91 19.44 -30.66
CA THR A 101 13.05 18.81 -29.97
C THR A 101 12.85 18.87 -28.46
N LYS A 102 12.93 17.73 -27.79
CA LYS A 102 13.02 17.59 -26.33
C LYS A 102 14.46 17.33 -25.94
N LYS A 103 14.99 18.13 -25.00
CA LYS A 103 16.38 18.05 -24.55
C LYS A 103 16.44 17.74 -23.07
N TYR A 104 17.26 16.77 -22.70
CA TYR A 104 17.58 16.45 -21.30
C TYR A 104 19.09 16.44 -21.09
N ASP A 105 19.57 17.15 -20.07
CA ASP A 105 20.93 17.03 -19.55
C ASP A 105 20.86 16.20 -18.27
N ILE A 106 21.45 15.02 -18.28
CA ILE A 106 21.30 13.98 -17.26
C ILE A 106 22.68 13.65 -16.69
N SER A 107 22.80 13.69 -15.37
CA SER A 107 23.98 13.25 -14.64
C SER A 107 23.73 11.88 -13.99
N MET A 108 24.71 10.98 -14.11
CA MET A 108 24.84 9.81 -13.25
C MET A 108 25.65 10.21 -12.03
N ILE A 109 25.14 9.92 -10.83
CA ILE A 109 25.77 10.29 -9.56
C ILE A 109 25.75 9.12 -8.57
N ASN A 110 26.72 9.08 -7.66
CA ASN A 110 26.57 8.39 -6.38
C ASN A 110 25.55 9.13 -5.51
N ALA A 111 24.71 8.41 -4.78
CA ALA A 111 23.73 8.99 -3.86
C ALA A 111 23.52 8.12 -2.61
N GLU A 112 23.42 8.73 -1.44
CA GLU A 112 22.96 8.09 -0.20
C GLU A 112 21.43 8.04 -0.20
N ILE A 113 20.88 6.88 -0.58
CA ILE A 113 19.44 6.69 -0.76
C ILE A 113 18.82 6.34 0.59
N THR A 114 17.98 7.24 1.11
CA THR A 114 17.22 7.03 2.35
C THR A 114 15.88 6.36 2.04
N LEU A 115 15.58 5.26 2.70
CA LEU A 115 14.46 4.35 2.42
C LEU A 115 13.15 4.83 3.02
N ASN A 116 13.19 5.32 4.26
CA ASN A 116 12.01 5.63 5.03
C ASN A 116 12.22 6.78 6.01
N ARG A 117 11.15 7.15 6.72
CA ARG A 117 11.16 8.24 7.71
C ARG A 117 11.85 7.84 9.02
N TRP A 118 12.26 6.58 9.17
CA TRP A 118 13.13 6.07 10.24
C TRP A 118 14.62 6.33 9.99
N GLN A 119 14.95 6.84 8.80
CA GLN A 119 16.30 7.10 8.32
C GLN A 119 17.11 5.82 8.07
N ASP A 120 16.47 4.73 7.68
CA ASP A 120 17.17 3.59 7.07
C ASP A 120 17.67 3.98 5.69
N PHE A 121 18.82 3.45 5.28
CA PHE A 121 19.46 3.89 4.04
C PHE A 121 20.47 2.91 3.47
N TYR A 122 20.92 3.22 2.25
CA TYR A 122 22.04 2.56 1.60
C TYR A 122 22.78 3.52 0.65
N PRO A 123 24.10 3.34 0.45
CA PRO A 123 24.80 4.01 -0.64
C PRO A 123 24.41 3.38 -1.98
N GLY A 124 24.05 4.20 -2.97
CA GLY A 124 23.61 3.75 -4.28
C GLY A 124 23.99 4.69 -5.41
N TYR A 125 23.31 4.52 -6.54
CA TYR A 125 23.50 5.30 -7.75
C TYR A 125 22.16 5.81 -8.28
N MET A 126 22.20 6.93 -8.99
CA MET A 126 20.98 7.60 -9.45
C MET A 126 21.24 8.33 -10.78
N TYR A 127 20.25 8.28 -11.68
CA TYR A 127 20.14 9.27 -12.76
C TYR A 127 19.37 10.49 -12.25
N VAL A 128 19.86 11.68 -12.54
CA VAL A 128 19.20 12.93 -12.17
C VAL A 128 19.37 13.96 -13.28
N LEU A 129 18.39 14.86 -13.45
CA LEU A 129 18.62 16.04 -14.30
C LEU A 129 19.79 16.85 -13.72
N THR A 130 20.75 17.24 -14.56
CA THR A 130 21.96 17.94 -14.10
C THR A 130 21.64 19.21 -13.31
N GLU A 131 20.54 19.90 -13.63
CA GLU A 131 20.06 21.09 -12.91
C GLU A 131 19.50 20.82 -11.50
N ASN A 132 19.24 19.55 -11.15
CA ASN A 132 18.70 19.13 -9.85
C ASN A 132 19.74 18.43 -8.96
N VAL A 133 21.00 18.29 -9.38
CA VAL A 133 22.06 17.63 -8.58
C VAL A 133 22.22 18.31 -7.21
N ASP A 134 22.26 19.64 -7.16
CA ASP A 134 22.41 20.38 -5.90
C ASP A 134 21.25 20.14 -4.93
N LYS A 135 20.04 19.87 -5.46
CA LYS A 135 18.86 19.58 -4.63
C LYS A 135 18.94 18.18 -4.04
N VAL A 136 19.42 17.19 -4.80
CA VAL A 136 19.74 15.85 -4.29
C VAL A 136 20.78 15.96 -3.16
N ARG A 137 21.86 16.73 -3.36
CA ARG A 137 22.89 16.93 -2.32
C ARG A 137 22.33 17.60 -1.06
N ALA A 138 21.39 18.52 -1.22
CA ALA A 138 20.72 19.17 -0.09
C ALA A 138 19.87 18.16 0.71
N GLU A 139 19.15 17.26 0.04
CA GLU A 139 18.38 16.20 0.71
C GLU A 139 19.28 15.20 1.44
N GLU A 140 20.40 14.76 0.83
CA GLU A 140 21.39 13.91 1.49
C GLU A 140 21.96 14.58 2.75
N ALA A 141 22.31 15.86 2.67
CA ALA A 141 22.80 16.61 3.82
C ALA A 141 21.74 16.71 4.94
N GLN A 142 20.47 16.92 4.58
CA GLN A 142 19.37 16.97 5.52
C GLN A 142 19.11 15.62 6.18
N ASN A 143 19.11 14.52 5.41
CA ASN A 143 18.94 13.15 5.92
C ASN A 143 20.10 12.77 6.85
N LYS A 144 21.35 13.04 6.44
CA LYS A 144 22.51 12.84 7.30
C LYS A 144 22.43 13.62 8.61
N ALA A 145 22.01 14.89 8.55
CA ALA A 145 21.82 15.68 9.76
C ALA A 145 20.67 15.14 10.64
N ALA A 146 19.63 14.55 10.05
CA ALA A 146 18.54 13.90 10.77
C ALA A 146 19.00 12.63 11.51
N ARG A 147 19.87 11.81 10.90
CA ARG A 147 20.45 10.60 11.53
C ARG A 147 21.20 10.91 12.83
N GLU A 148 21.89 12.04 12.89
CA GLU A 148 22.70 12.46 14.05
C GLU A 148 21.86 13.04 15.22
N LYS A 149 20.58 13.35 14.99
CA LYS A 149 19.71 13.89 16.03
C LYS A 149 19.08 12.78 16.86
N GLU A 150 18.98 13.02 18.16
CA GLU A 150 18.16 12.17 19.02
C GLU A 150 16.67 12.30 18.67
N GLY A 151 15.94 11.19 18.79
CA GLY A 151 14.50 11.13 18.48
C GLY A 151 14.19 10.76 17.02
N PHE A 152 13.06 11.31 16.55
CA PHE A 152 12.45 11.01 15.25
C PHE A 152 12.48 12.27 14.38
N ASP A 153 13.52 12.40 13.55
CA ASP A 153 13.60 13.42 12.50
C ASP A 153 13.49 12.70 11.14
N PRO A 154 12.45 12.95 10.34
CA PRO A 154 12.25 12.30 9.03
C PRO A 154 13.21 12.83 7.95
N GLY A 155 14.04 13.84 8.25
CA GLY A 155 14.95 14.41 7.27
C GLY A 155 14.18 15.03 6.11
N ALA A 156 14.63 14.78 4.90
CA ALA A 156 13.99 15.20 3.66
C ALA A 156 12.95 14.19 3.12
N VAL A 157 12.82 13.02 3.76
CA VAL A 157 11.91 11.96 3.28
C VAL A 157 10.46 12.38 3.50
N THR A 158 9.73 12.61 2.41
CA THR A 158 8.31 12.94 2.50
C THR A 158 7.43 11.68 2.57
N THR A 159 6.19 11.87 3.02
CA THR A 159 5.13 10.87 2.86
C THR A 159 4.75 10.74 1.39
N GLY A 160 4.52 9.52 0.91
CA GLY A 160 4.00 9.31 -0.46
C GLY A 160 4.99 9.59 -1.59
N LEU A 161 6.27 9.86 -1.30
CA LEU A 161 7.32 10.41 -2.19
C LEU A 161 6.93 11.72 -2.91
N GLN A 162 6.22 12.59 -2.19
CA GLN A 162 5.60 13.81 -2.71
C GLN A 162 6.58 14.99 -2.84
N GLY A 163 7.48 14.91 -3.83
CA GLY A 163 8.35 16.02 -4.23
C GLY A 163 9.84 15.85 -3.93
N ASP A 164 10.24 14.71 -3.34
CA ASP A 164 11.62 14.35 -3.07
C ASP A 164 12.46 14.36 -4.36
N TYR A 165 13.69 14.86 -4.31
CA TYR A 165 14.63 14.78 -5.42
C TYR A 165 15.36 13.44 -5.48
N ILE A 166 15.56 12.75 -4.35
CA ILE A 166 16.04 11.36 -4.30
C ILE A 166 14.90 10.40 -4.69
N GLN A 167 14.69 10.24 -5.99
CA GLN A 167 13.72 9.33 -6.64
C GLN A 167 14.26 8.87 -8.02
N PRO A 168 13.80 7.75 -8.61
CA PRO A 168 14.22 7.37 -9.96
C PRO A 168 13.85 8.42 -11.00
N LEU A 169 14.69 8.59 -12.04
CA LEU A 169 14.43 9.55 -13.10
C LEU A 169 13.30 9.07 -14.03
N ALA A 170 12.18 9.78 -14.04
CA ALA A 170 11.10 9.60 -15.01
C ALA A 170 10.97 10.84 -15.90
N ILE A 171 11.30 10.72 -17.19
CA ILE A 171 11.24 11.80 -18.20
C ILE A 171 10.25 11.46 -19.30
N ARG A 172 9.79 12.47 -20.04
CA ARG A 172 8.74 12.32 -21.07
C ARG A 172 9.15 12.90 -22.42
N ALA A 173 8.70 12.30 -23.51
CA ALA A 173 8.79 12.87 -24.85
C ALA A 173 7.56 12.45 -25.65
N ASN A 174 7.14 13.25 -26.64
CA ASN A 174 5.94 12.93 -27.39
C ASN A 174 6.26 12.11 -28.65
N GLN A 175 5.27 11.37 -29.13
CA GLN A 175 5.24 10.89 -30.51
C GLN A 175 5.50 12.04 -31.49
N GLY A 176 6.48 11.87 -32.37
CA GLY A 176 6.92 12.91 -33.32
C GLY A 176 8.04 13.82 -32.81
N ASP A 177 8.41 13.76 -31.53
CA ASP A 177 9.52 14.55 -30.99
C ASP A 177 10.88 13.95 -31.39
N CYS A 178 11.86 14.83 -31.56
CA CYS A 178 13.28 14.47 -31.46
C CYS A 178 13.72 14.56 -30.00
N LEU A 179 14.03 13.42 -29.39
CA LEU A 179 14.66 13.34 -28.08
C LEU A 179 16.18 13.50 -28.21
N LYS A 180 16.78 14.42 -27.45
CA LYS A 180 18.22 14.60 -27.32
C LYS A 180 18.64 14.53 -25.86
N ILE A 181 19.59 13.65 -25.55
CA ILE A 181 20.11 13.42 -24.21
C ILE A 181 21.60 13.73 -24.21
N THR A 182 22.01 14.66 -23.34
CA THR A 182 23.40 14.80 -22.91
C THR A 182 23.55 13.99 -21.64
N LEU A 183 24.28 12.88 -21.68
CA LEU A 183 24.56 12.05 -20.51
C LEU A 183 25.94 12.40 -19.97
N ARG A 184 26.02 12.74 -18.68
CA ARG A 184 27.25 13.08 -17.95
C ARG A 184 27.51 12.04 -16.88
N ASN A 185 28.76 11.62 -16.76
CA ASN A 185 29.17 10.78 -15.65
C ASN A 185 29.84 11.62 -14.57
N GLN A 186 29.14 11.80 -13.45
CA GLN A 186 29.64 12.47 -12.24
C GLN A 186 29.81 11.48 -11.07
N MET A 187 29.85 10.18 -11.36
CA MET A 187 30.19 9.15 -10.38
C MET A 187 31.70 9.15 -10.13
N ASP A 188 32.11 8.70 -8.94
CA ASP A 188 33.50 8.83 -8.48
C ASP A 188 34.50 8.00 -9.30
N SER A 189 34.17 6.73 -9.57
CA SER A 189 35.08 5.77 -10.23
C SER A 189 34.44 4.95 -11.34
N GLU A 190 33.12 4.78 -11.32
CA GLU A 190 32.44 3.86 -12.22
C GLU A 190 32.17 4.48 -13.59
N SER A 191 32.33 3.69 -14.65
CA SER A 191 31.81 4.06 -15.97
C SER A 191 30.33 3.66 -16.07
N GLY A 192 29.50 4.55 -16.61
CA GLY A 192 28.05 4.35 -16.75
C GLY A 192 27.58 4.54 -18.19
N SER A 193 26.42 3.99 -18.53
CA SER A 193 25.71 4.30 -19.78
C SER A 193 24.23 4.57 -19.50
N LEU A 194 23.45 4.92 -20.53
CA LEU A 194 21.99 5.01 -20.46
C LEU A 194 21.43 4.42 -21.74
N HIS A 195 20.65 3.36 -21.62
CA HIS A 195 20.02 2.69 -22.76
C HIS A 195 18.52 2.58 -22.54
N ILE A 196 17.73 3.11 -23.47
CA ILE A 196 16.26 3.08 -23.42
C ILE A 196 15.74 1.83 -24.12
N ASN A 197 15.05 0.98 -23.38
CA ASN A 197 14.54 -0.29 -23.92
C ASN A 197 13.46 -0.06 -25.00
N GLY A 198 13.64 -0.73 -26.13
CA GLY A 198 12.82 -0.55 -27.33
C GLY A 198 12.95 0.84 -27.99
N GLY A 199 13.93 1.65 -27.58
CA GLY A 199 14.30 2.90 -28.25
C GLY A 199 15.25 2.69 -29.42
N SER A 200 15.28 3.62 -30.38
CA SER A 200 16.20 3.60 -31.53
C SER A 200 17.23 4.73 -31.43
N MET A 201 17.91 4.82 -30.29
CA MET A 201 18.89 5.88 -30.04
C MET A 201 20.15 5.73 -30.89
N ILE A 202 20.78 6.86 -31.22
CA ILE A 202 22.10 6.94 -31.87
C ILE A 202 23.03 7.85 -31.08
N VAL A 203 24.35 7.61 -31.20
CA VAL A 203 25.37 8.56 -30.72
C VAL A 203 25.45 9.71 -31.73
N SER A 204 25.17 10.93 -31.28
CA SER A 204 24.98 12.10 -32.17
C SER A 204 26.22 12.39 -33.03
N ALA A 205 27.41 12.26 -32.43
CA ALA A 205 28.69 12.53 -33.09
C ALA A 205 29.00 11.53 -34.22
N THR A 206 28.73 10.25 -34.01
CA THR A 206 29.10 9.19 -34.96
C THR A 206 27.96 8.78 -35.89
N GLY A 207 26.72 9.08 -35.51
CA GLY A 207 25.51 8.62 -36.22
C GLY A 207 25.27 7.11 -36.11
N LYS A 208 26.06 6.40 -35.29
CA LYS A 208 25.93 4.96 -35.08
C LYS A 208 24.89 4.67 -34.00
N ALA A 209 24.21 3.54 -34.10
CA ALA A 209 23.27 3.07 -33.09
C ALA A 209 23.91 3.04 -31.69
N ALA A 210 23.19 3.53 -30.69
CA ALA A 210 23.61 3.51 -29.29
C ALA A 210 23.24 2.15 -28.65
N THR A 211 23.75 1.07 -29.23
CA THR A 211 23.53 -0.30 -28.76
C THR A 211 24.44 -0.63 -27.58
N THR A 212 24.11 -1.70 -26.85
CA THR A 212 24.92 -2.25 -25.75
C THR A 212 26.33 -2.67 -26.18
N THR A 213 26.54 -2.95 -27.47
CA THR A 213 27.83 -3.31 -28.07
C THR A 213 28.65 -2.11 -28.54
N ASN A 214 28.07 -0.90 -28.56
CA ASN A 214 28.75 0.31 -28.99
C ASN A 214 29.47 0.96 -27.80
N GLN A 215 30.81 0.86 -27.76
CA GLN A 215 31.63 1.44 -26.70
C GLN A 215 31.52 2.97 -26.59
N ASP A 216 31.13 3.67 -27.66
CA ASP A 216 30.91 5.12 -27.63
C ASP A 216 29.75 5.52 -26.70
N THR A 217 28.92 4.56 -26.25
CA THR A 217 27.81 4.78 -25.32
C THR A 217 28.21 4.69 -23.84
N VAL A 218 29.41 4.19 -23.55
CA VAL A 218 29.94 4.06 -22.19
C VAL A 218 30.69 5.33 -21.83
N VAL A 219 30.25 6.01 -20.77
CA VAL A 219 30.79 7.29 -20.33
C VAL A 219 31.70 7.08 -19.15
N ALA A 220 33.00 7.33 -19.33
CA ALA A 220 33.98 7.33 -18.24
C ALA A 220 33.74 8.49 -17.24
N PRO A 221 34.19 8.38 -15.98
CA PRO A 221 34.08 9.46 -14.99
C PRO A 221 34.55 10.81 -15.52
N GLY A 222 33.75 11.86 -15.28
CA GLY A 222 34.02 13.23 -15.72
C GLY A 222 33.84 13.47 -17.23
N LYS A 223 33.35 12.50 -18.00
CA LYS A 223 33.05 12.63 -19.44
C LYS A 223 31.55 12.76 -19.68
N SER A 224 31.21 13.03 -20.94
CA SER A 224 29.82 13.08 -21.41
C SER A 224 29.68 12.57 -22.84
N VAL A 225 28.49 12.07 -23.17
CA VAL A 225 28.09 11.69 -24.53
C VAL A 225 26.76 12.32 -24.89
N GLU A 226 26.57 12.65 -26.16
CA GLU A 226 25.29 13.13 -26.69
C GLU A 226 24.63 12.05 -27.53
N MET A 227 23.38 11.73 -27.21
CA MET A 227 22.57 10.73 -27.88
C MET A 227 21.27 11.37 -28.38
N GLU A 228 20.76 10.89 -29.50
CA GLU A 228 19.47 11.35 -30.02
C GLU A 228 18.60 10.19 -30.50
N TRP A 229 17.29 10.39 -30.42
CA TRP A 229 16.28 9.46 -30.89
C TRP A 229 15.10 10.23 -31.48
N TYR A 230 14.83 9.99 -32.77
CA TYR A 230 13.58 10.44 -33.37
C TYR A 230 12.45 9.45 -33.02
N ILE A 231 11.49 9.92 -32.21
CA ILE A 231 10.32 9.15 -31.82
C ILE A 231 9.31 9.28 -32.96
N HIS A 232 9.13 8.21 -33.74
CA HIS A 232 8.21 8.25 -34.87
C HIS A 232 6.77 8.49 -34.37
N PRO A 233 5.90 9.20 -35.13
CA PRO A 233 4.48 9.37 -34.78
C PRO A 233 3.65 8.07 -34.61
N LYS A 234 4.26 6.91 -34.89
CA LYS A 234 3.66 5.57 -34.75
C LYS A 234 4.32 4.75 -33.65
N THR A 235 5.29 5.32 -32.93
CA THR A 235 5.89 4.67 -31.77
C THR A 235 4.80 4.48 -30.73
N GLN A 236 4.69 3.27 -30.19
CA GLN A 236 3.71 2.95 -29.15
C GLN A 236 3.84 3.93 -27.97
N GLU A 237 2.71 4.51 -27.56
CA GLU A 237 2.60 5.27 -26.30
C GLU A 237 2.97 4.35 -25.14
N GLY A 238 3.68 4.85 -24.14
CA GLY A 238 3.92 4.08 -22.93
C GLY A 238 5.30 4.23 -22.34
N VAL A 239 5.48 3.53 -21.23
CA VAL A 239 6.72 3.53 -20.46
C VAL A 239 7.81 2.66 -21.09
N ARG A 240 9.04 3.17 -21.03
CA ARG A 240 10.26 2.47 -21.46
C ARG A 240 11.30 2.64 -20.38
N ARG A 241 11.69 1.53 -19.76
CA ARG A 241 12.80 1.51 -18.81
C ARG A 241 14.10 1.93 -19.50
N PHE A 242 14.95 2.65 -18.77
CA PHE A 242 16.37 2.75 -19.09
C PHE A 242 17.25 2.44 -17.88
N HIS A 243 18.43 1.90 -18.15
CA HIS A 243 19.46 1.64 -17.14
C HIS A 243 20.85 1.60 -17.80
N SER A 244 21.89 1.44 -16.98
CA SER A 244 23.26 1.27 -17.45
C SER A 244 23.51 -0.17 -17.89
N TYR A 245 24.25 -0.34 -18.97
CA TYR A 245 24.76 -1.63 -19.44
C TYR A 245 26.26 -1.82 -19.19
N SER A 246 26.99 -0.77 -18.80
CA SER A 246 28.33 -0.93 -18.23
C SER A 246 28.21 -1.35 -16.76
N HIS A 247 28.87 -2.44 -16.36
CA HIS A 247 28.69 -3.06 -15.03
C HIS A 247 27.19 -3.20 -14.68
N ALA A 248 26.46 -3.78 -15.64
CA ALA A 248 25.02 -3.61 -15.80
C ALA A 248 24.24 -4.01 -14.56
N ARG A 249 24.61 -5.13 -13.92
CA ARG A 249 23.90 -5.62 -12.75
C ARG A 249 24.22 -4.73 -11.55
N GLU A 250 25.49 -4.48 -11.28
CA GLU A 250 25.97 -3.82 -10.07
C GLU A 250 25.45 -2.38 -9.95
N LEU A 251 25.47 -1.60 -11.02
CA LEU A 251 24.93 -0.24 -10.98
C LEU A 251 23.40 -0.23 -10.87
N THR A 252 22.73 -1.15 -11.57
CA THR A 252 21.26 -1.21 -11.63
C THR A 252 20.65 -1.64 -10.30
N VAL A 253 21.15 -2.72 -9.67
CA VAL A 253 20.63 -3.19 -8.36
C VAL A 253 20.87 -2.18 -7.25
N MET A 254 21.86 -1.30 -7.43
CA MET A 254 22.16 -0.22 -6.50
C MET A 254 21.44 1.09 -6.84
N GLY A 255 20.54 1.08 -7.83
CA GLY A 255 19.60 2.17 -8.09
C GLY A 255 19.73 2.84 -9.46
N LEU A 256 20.75 2.55 -10.28
CA LEU A 256 20.96 3.27 -11.55
C LEU A 256 19.98 2.84 -12.67
N PHE A 257 18.72 3.22 -12.50
CA PHE A 257 17.61 2.97 -13.43
C PHE A 257 16.67 4.19 -13.50
N GLY A 258 15.87 4.24 -14.56
CA GLY A 258 14.84 5.25 -14.76
C GLY A 258 13.90 4.86 -15.90
N ALA A 259 13.04 5.79 -16.32
CA ALA A 259 12.08 5.56 -17.39
C ALA A 259 11.92 6.78 -18.30
N LEU A 260 11.80 6.52 -19.60
CA LEU A 260 11.26 7.44 -20.57
C LEU A 260 9.82 7.02 -20.88
N ILE A 261 8.90 7.96 -20.79
CA ILE A 261 7.53 7.76 -21.21
C ILE A 261 7.34 8.45 -22.57
N VAL A 262 6.83 7.69 -23.54
CA VAL A 262 6.38 8.22 -24.83
C VAL A 262 4.92 8.59 -24.71
N GLU A 263 4.63 9.88 -24.71
CA GLU A 263 3.27 10.43 -24.62
C GLU A 263 2.69 10.74 -26.02
N PRO A 264 1.35 10.91 -26.16
CA PRO A 264 0.73 11.29 -27.42
C PRO A 264 1.31 12.57 -28.03
N GLN A 265 1.18 12.69 -29.35
CA GLN A 265 1.68 13.84 -30.07
C GLN A 265 1.04 15.15 -29.56
N GLY A 266 1.88 16.10 -29.15
CA GLY A 266 1.43 17.43 -28.71
C GLY A 266 1.12 17.54 -27.23
N SER A 267 1.26 16.46 -26.45
CA SER A 267 0.99 16.49 -25.01
C SER A 267 1.92 17.45 -24.26
N LYS A 268 1.40 18.05 -23.17
CA LYS A 268 2.20 18.79 -22.18
C LYS A 268 2.22 18.03 -20.87
N TYR A 269 3.31 18.19 -20.13
CA TYR A 269 3.53 17.52 -18.85
C TYR A 269 3.52 18.57 -17.77
N LEU A 270 2.58 18.46 -16.85
CA LEU A 270 2.28 19.48 -15.86
C LEU A 270 2.46 18.91 -14.45
N ASP A 271 3.03 19.72 -13.57
CA ASP A 271 3.24 19.36 -12.16
C ASP A 271 1.89 19.24 -11.42
N PRO A 272 1.56 18.07 -10.85
CA PRO A 272 0.33 17.89 -10.09
C PRO A 272 0.33 18.61 -8.73
N LEU A 273 1.49 19.02 -8.21
CA LEU A 273 1.64 19.56 -6.86
C LEU A 273 1.52 21.07 -6.79
N GLY A 274 0.79 21.57 -5.82
CA GLY A 274 0.60 23.00 -5.53
C GLY A 274 -0.81 23.48 -5.87
N THR A 275 -0.93 24.79 -6.04
CA THR A 275 -2.19 25.47 -6.32
C THR A 275 -2.07 26.33 -7.58
N GLY A 276 -3.20 26.86 -8.05
CA GLY A 276 -3.26 27.75 -9.21
C GLY A 276 -2.98 27.04 -10.54
N GLN A 277 -2.55 27.83 -11.53
CA GLN A 277 -2.25 27.32 -12.86
C GLN A 277 -1.11 26.30 -12.81
N ALA A 278 -1.31 25.15 -13.44
CA ALA A 278 -0.30 24.10 -13.50
C ALA A 278 0.92 24.57 -14.30
N THR A 279 2.10 24.19 -13.82
CA THR A 279 3.39 24.55 -14.41
C THR A 279 4.00 23.36 -15.15
N ASP A 280 4.71 23.64 -16.25
CA ASP A 280 5.43 22.60 -16.98
C ASP A 280 6.47 21.91 -16.09
N MET A 281 6.55 20.58 -16.19
CA MET A 281 7.56 19.77 -15.52
C MET A 281 8.46 19.04 -16.52
N LYS A 282 9.72 18.82 -16.14
CA LYS A 282 10.70 18.07 -16.95
C LYS A 282 10.83 16.61 -16.55
N SER A 283 10.68 16.29 -15.26
CA SER A 283 10.81 14.94 -14.74
C SER A 283 9.99 14.75 -13.48
N GLY A 284 9.62 13.50 -13.18
CA GLY A 284 8.97 13.11 -11.94
C GLY A 284 8.08 11.89 -12.12
N TRP A 285 7.94 11.10 -11.07
CA TRP A 285 7.13 9.89 -11.07
C TRP A 285 5.62 10.15 -11.22
N GLN A 286 5.15 11.35 -10.84
CA GLN A 286 3.76 11.77 -10.99
C GLN A 286 3.65 12.95 -11.95
N ALA A 287 2.67 12.95 -12.84
CA ALA A 287 2.40 14.06 -13.77
C ALA A 287 0.91 14.20 -14.07
N MET A 288 0.48 15.40 -14.46
CA MET A 288 -0.75 15.61 -15.21
C MET A 288 -0.39 15.74 -16.68
N ILE A 289 -1.02 14.94 -17.54
CA ILE A 289 -0.83 14.98 -18.98
C ILE A 289 -1.99 15.74 -19.61
N ASP A 290 -1.69 16.95 -20.10
CA ASP A 290 -2.56 17.66 -21.04
C ASP A 290 -2.40 16.96 -22.38
N ASN A 291 -3.39 16.12 -22.73
CA ASN A 291 -3.28 15.15 -23.81
C ASN A 291 -3.50 15.79 -25.20
N GLY A 292 -3.98 17.05 -25.25
CA GLY A 292 -4.21 17.84 -26.46
C GLY A 292 -5.29 17.33 -27.43
N SER A 293 -5.64 16.05 -27.40
CA SER A 293 -6.56 15.38 -28.35
C SER A 293 -7.54 14.39 -27.70
N GLY A 294 -7.36 14.09 -26.40
CA GLY A 294 -8.23 13.25 -25.60
C GLY A 294 -8.40 13.82 -24.18
N PRO A 295 -8.99 13.07 -23.25
CA PRO A 295 -9.10 13.52 -21.87
C PRO A 295 -7.71 13.69 -21.25
N ASP A 296 -7.55 14.73 -20.43
CA ASP A 296 -6.37 14.87 -19.59
C ASP A 296 -6.37 13.78 -18.52
N PHE A 297 -5.18 13.38 -18.08
CA PHE A 297 -5.06 12.28 -17.13
C PHE A 297 -3.91 12.43 -16.17
N ARG A 298 -4.01 11.72 -15.04
CA ARG A 298 -2.91 11.59 -14.08
C ARG A 298 -2.08 10.38 -14.42
N GLU A 299 -0.78 10.57 -14.41
CA GLU A 299 0.19 9.51 -14.65
C GLU A 299 0.98 9.21 -13.38
N PHE A 300 1.17 7.93 -13.10
CA PHE A 300 2.01 7.45 -12.00
C PHE A 300 3.02 6.41 -12.49
N VAL A 301 4.32 6.67 -12.30
CA VAL A 301 5.44 5.79 -12.67
C VAL A 301 5.95 5.09 -11.42
N ILE A 302 5.74 3.77 -11.35
CA ILE A 302 6.06 2.96 -10.19
C ILE A 302 7.14 1.94 -10.55
N PHE A 303 8.30 2.09 -9.92
CA PHE A 303 9.46 1.23 -10.04
C PHE A 303 9.45 0.21 -8.91
N TYR A 304 9.21 -1.05 -9.24
CA TYR A 304 9.42 -2.19 -8.36
C TYR A 304 10.87 -2.63 -8.46
N HIS A 305 11.60 -2.66 -7.35
CA HIS A 305 13.01 -3.09 -7.37
C HIS A 305 13.48 -3.71 -6.06
N GLU A 306 14.53 -4.52 -6.19
CA GLU A 306 15.33 -5.00 -5.09
C GLU A 306 16.53 -4.08 -4.86
N ILE A 307 16.89 -3.88 -3.59
CA ILE A 307 18.07 -3.08 -3.22
C ILE A 307 19.26 -4.01 -3.07
N GLY A 308 20.22 -3.87 -3.97
CA GLY A 308 21.40 -4.72 -4.04
C GLY A 308 21.07 -6.18 -4.36
N ASP A 309 22.11 -7.01 -4.39
CA ASP A 309 21.95 -8.46 -4.56
C ASP A 309 21.50 -9.15 -3.27
N GLU A 310 21.36 -10.46 -3.34
CA GLU A 310 20.87 -11.28 -2.22
C GLU A 310 21.66 -11.17 -0.90
N ALA A 311 22.94 -10.82 -0.98
CA ALA A 311 23.80 -10.63 0.20
C ALA A 311 23.74 -9.19 0.73
N PHE A 312 23.28 -8.23 -0.09
CA PHE A 312 23.22 -6.83 0.30
C PHE A 312 22.16 -6.58 1.36
N ARG A 313 22.53 -5.82 2.40
CA ARG A 313 21.63 -5.40 3.47
C ARG A 313 21.71 -3.89 3.60
N PRO A 314 20.59 -3.18 3.52
CA PRO A 314 20.53 -1.79 3.95
C PRO A 314 20.92 -1.65 5.42
N VAL A 315 21.20 -0.43 5.83
CA VAL A 315 21.58 -0.11 7.20
C VAL A 315 20.53 0.77 7.86
N ASN A 316 20.40 0.65 9.17
CA ASN A 316 19.57 1.54 9.96
C ASN A 316 20.21 2.94 10.09
N LYS A 317 19.52 3.86 10.76
CA LYS A 317 20.04 5.22 11.00
C LYS A 317 21.41 5.31 11.69
N LYS A 318 21.85 4.26 12.38
CA LYS A 318 23.16 4.18 13.07
C LYS A 318 24.26 3.56 12.20
N GLY A 319 23.92 3.05 11.02
CA GLY A 319 24.83 2.33 10.14
C GLY A 319 24.95 0.83 10.43
N ASP A 320 24.10 0.27 11.31
CA ASP A 320 24.07 -1.17 11.55
C ASP A 320 23.21 -1.86 10.48
N PHE A 321 23.61 -3.05 10.01
CA PHE A 321 22.83 -3.79 9.03
C PHE A 321 21.44 -4.16 9.56
N LEU A 322 20.39 -3.85 8.78
CA LEU A 322 19.04 -4.37 9.01
C LEU A 322 19.06 -5.89 9.00
N PRO A 323 18.32 -6.60 9.88
CA PRO A 323 18.40 -8.05 10.01
C PRO A 323 18.12 -8.78 8.68
N GLN A 324 18.68 -9.98 8.48
CA GLN A 324 18.40 -10.76 7.27
C GLN A 324 16.97 -11.32 7.27
N ARG A 325 16.44 -11.63 8.45
CA ARG A 325 15.08 -12.13 8.69
C ARG A 325 14.48 -11.30 9.80
N ASP A 326 13.33 -10.71 9.54
CA ASP A 326 12.62 -9.86 10.48
C ASP A 326 12.23 -10.67 11.74
N PRO A 327 12.53 -10.17 12.95
CA PRO A 327 12.29 -10.90 14.19
C PRO A 327 10.80 -11.00 14.57
N LEU A 328 9.93 -10.16 14.03
CA LEU A 328 8.49 -10.14 14.32
C LEU A 328 7.66 -10.79 13.22
N THR A 329 7.97 -10.49 11.96
CA THR A 329 7.13 -10.89 10.82
C THR A 329 7.74 -12.03 9.99
N ASP A 330 8.95 -12.45 10.33
CA ASP A 330 9.69 -13.47 9.59
C ASP A 330 10.05 -13.10 8.14
N ALA A 331 9.77 -11.86 7.74
CA ALA A 331 10.06 -11.37 6.40
C ALA A 331 11.54 -11.40 6.09
N TYR A 332 11.85 -11.79 4.85
CA TYR A 332 13.21 -11.89 4.38
C TYR A 332 13.69 -10.55 3.81
N ARG A 333 14.87 -10.09 4.26
CA ARG A 333 15.51 -8.83 3.89
C ARG A 333 14.58 -7.61 4.04
N PRO A 334 14.09 -7.31 5.27
CA PRO A 334 13.34 -6.07 5.52
C PRO A 334 14.13 -4.84 5.06
N GLY A 335 13.46 -3.92 4.37
CA GLY A 335 14.08 -2.75 3.75
C GLY A 335 14.73 -3.03 2.38
N GLY A 336 14.87 -4.29 1.96
CA GLY A 336 15.51 -4.68 0.70
C GLY A 336 14.58 -4.73 -0.52
N ARG A 337 13.28 -4.50 -0.31
CA ARG A 337 12.23 -4.52 -1.34
C ARG A 337 11.56 -3.15 -1.37
N ALA A 338 11.60 -2.47 -2.52
CA ALA A 338 11.29 -1.04 -2.56
C ALA A 338 10.45 -0.61 -3.78
N LEU A 339 9.73 0.48 -3.59
CA LEU A 339 9.02 1.24 -4.62
C LEU A 339 9.67 2.61 -4.76
N ASN A 340 10.14 2.97 -5.95
CA ASN A 340 10.76 4.28 -6.23
C ASN A 340 11.83 4.68 -5.19
N TYR A 341 12.75 3.76 -4.86
CA TYR A 341 13.77 3.89 -3.81
C TYR A 341 13.28 3.97 -2.35
N ARG A 342 11.98 3.81 -2.08
CA ARG A 342 11.43 3.81 -0.73
C ARG A 342 10.97 2.41 -0.33
N SER A 343 11.11 2.08 0.94
CA SER A 343 10.72 0.78 1.51
C SER A 343 10.18 0.99 2.91
N GLU A 344 9.07 0.34 3.25
CA GLU A 344 8.44 0.47 4.57
C GLU A 344 8.14 -0.92 5.18
N PRO A 345 9.15 -1.61 5.74
CA PRO A 345 8.96 -2.93 6.32
C PRO A 345 8.06 -2.89 7.58
N PHE A 346 7.25 -3.92 7.78
CA PHE A 346 6.26 -3.94 8.88
C PHE A 346 6.90 -4.10 10.27
N GLY A 347 7.85 -5.03 10.39
CA GLY A 347 8.31 -5.51 11.69
C GLY A 347 9.37 -4.62 12.33
N ILE A 348 10.51 -4.42 11.65
CA ILE A 348 11.73 -3.84 12.25
C ILE A 348 11.61 -2.42 12.83
N ASP A 349 10.67 -1.62 12.31
CA ASP A 349 10.47 -0.23 12.73
C ASP A 349 9.14 -0.07 13.48
N GLU A 350 8.02 -0.22 12.76
CA GLU A 350 6.67 0.12 13.22
C GLU A 350 6.17 -0.78 14.35
N MET A 351 6.05 -2.07 14.05
CA MET A 351 5.55 -3.06 15.01
C MET A 351 6.53 -3.23 16.18
N HIS A 352 7.84 -3.10 15.92
CA HIS A 352 8.84 -3.11 16.98
C HIS A 352 8.62 -1.95 17.96
N LEU A 353 8.41 -0.73 17.47
CA LEU A 353 8.12 0.41 18.34
C LEU A 353 6.77 0.23 19.07
N GLN A 354 5.75 -0.32 18.41
CA GLN A 354 4.46 -0.58 19.05
C GLN A 354 4.63 -1.56 20.22
N HIS A 355 5.38 -2.64 20.01
CA HIS A 355 5.69 -3.63 21.04
C HIS A 355 6.42 -2.99 22.23
N GLU A 356 7.42 -2.15 21.99
CA GLU A 356 8.15 -1.46 23.07
C GLU A 356 7.25 -0.55 23.91
N TYR A 357 6.29 0.14 23.30
CA TYR A 357 5.44 1.12 23.98
C TYR A 357 4.25 0.50 24.72
N PHE A 358 3.66 -0.53 24.11
CA PHE A 358 2.35 -1.07 24.53
C PHE A 358 2.41 -2.54 24.95
N GLY A 359 3.50 -3.25 24.68
CA GLY A 359 3.66 -4.67 25.01
C GLY A 359 2.89 -5.62 24.09
N PHE A 360 2.43 -5.13 22.94
CA PHE A 360 1.82 -5.91 21.86
C PHE A 360 2.10 -5.25 20.50
N GLU A 361 1.96 -6.03 19.45
CA GLU A 361 2.09 -5.64 18.06
C GLU A 361 0.88 -6.17 17.27
N ASP A 362 0.40 -5.40 16.31
CA ASP A 362 -0.74 -5.79 15.48
C ASP A 362 -0.39 -5.76 13.99
N GLU A 363 0.03 -6.92 13.48
CA GLU A 363 0.34 -7.12 12.06
C GLU A 363 -0.87 -6.84 11.15
N SER A 364 -2.09 -7.10 11.62
CA SER A 364 -3.29 -6.87 10.81
C SER A 364 -3.53 -5.38 10.48
N LEU A 365 -2.90 -4.49 11.25
CA LEU A 365 -2.95 -3.05 11.05
C LEU A 365 -1.69 -2.51 10.39
N ALA A 366 -0.77 -3.36 9.91
CA ALA A 366 0.51 -2.91 9.34
C ALA A 366 0.36 -1.94 8.16
N TYR A 367 -0.73 -2.05 7.40
CA TYR A 367 -1.08 -1.15 6.31
C TYR A 367 -1.81 0.12 6.76
N SER A 368 -2.25 0.20 8.02
CA SER A 368 -3.10 1.27 8.52
C SER A 368 -2.31 2.55 8.79
N ALA A 369 -2.70 3.61 8.08
CA ALA A 369 -2.20 4.95 8.32
C ALA A 369 -2.79 5.59 9.59
N TYR A 370 -3.94 5.10 10.06
CA TYR A 370 -4.43 5.46 11.37
C TYR A 370 -3.49 4.92 12.45
N THR A 371 -3.11 3.65 12.40
CA THR A 371 -2.26 3.02 13.44
C THR A 371 -0.78 3.38 13.32
N PHE A 372 -0.25 3.45 12.10
CA PHE A 372 1.19 3.58 11.81
C PHE A 372 1.51 4.72 10.84
N GLY A 373 0.62 5.70 10.69
CA GLY A 373 0.87 6.82 9.77
C GLY A 373 1.07 6.40 8.31
N GLU A 374 1.21 7.39 7.45
CA GLU A 374 1.32 7.15 6.02
C GLU A 374 2.75 6.76 5.62
N PRO A 375 2.95 5.77 4.73
CA PRO A 375 4.28 5.34 4.34
C PRO A 375 4.98 6.40 3.46
N PRO A 376 6.32 6.36 3.40
CA PRO A 376 7.12 7.14 2.46
C PRO A 376 7.15 6.55 1.05
N THR A 377 6.70 5.30 0.89
CA THR A 377 6.51 4.69 -0.44
C THR A 377 5.48 5.47 -1.25
N THR A 378 5.43 5.23 -2.57
CA THR A 378 4.57 6.00 -3.48
C THR A 378 3.10 5.93 -3.09
N ILE A 379 2.45 7.10 -2.94
CA ILE A 379 1.00 7.24 -2.78
C ILE A 379 0.44 8.01 -3.99
N PRO A 380 0.01 7.32 -5.07
CA PRO A 380 -0.68 7.92 -6.19
C PRO A 380 -1.93 8.67 -5.74
N ARG A 381 -2.15 9.90 -6.23
CA ARG A 381 -3.28 10.73 -5.79
C ARG A 381 -4.15 11.20 -6.94
N ALA A 382 -5.46 11.02 -6.82
CA ALA A 382 -6.45 11.46 -7.80
C ALA A 382 -7.67 12.12 -7.13
N TYR A 383 -8.40 12.96 -7.87
CA TYR A 383 -9.76 13.32 -7.49
C TYR A 383 -10.76 12.33 -8.10
N LEU A 384 -11.95 12.24 -7.50
CA LEU A 384 -13.06 11.42 -8.01
C LEU A 384 -13.31 11.66 -9.51
N GLY A 385 -13.26 10.58 -10.29
CA GLY A 385 -13.50 10.60 -11.74
C GLY A 385 -12.35 11.14 -12.59
N ASP A 386 -11.19 11.46 -12.01
CA ASP A 386 -9.99 11.77 -12.79
C ASP A 386 -9.54 10.53 -13.59
N PRO A 387 -9.29 10.62 -14.90
CA PRO A 387 -8.65 9.53 -15.63
C PRO A 387 -7.22 9.32 -15.12
N VAL A 388 -6.81 8.06 -15.01
CA VAL A 388 -5.53 7.65 -14.43
C VAL A 388 -4.85 6.62 -15.33
N LYS A 389 -3.52 6.73 -15.48
CA LYS A 389 -2.66 5.69 -16.05
C LYS A 389 -1.51 5.37 -15.09
N TYR A 390 -1.23 4.08 -14.92
CA TYR A 390 -0.05 3.60 -14.20
C TYR A 390 0.99 3.10 -15.19
N ARG A 391 2.25 3.43 -14.92
CA ARG A 391 3.43 3.03 -15.67
C ARG A 391 4.26 2.15 -14.76
N LEU A 392 4.15 0.83 -14.90
CA LEU A 392 4.88 -0.11 -14.06
C LEU A 392 6.23 -0.43 -14.68
N VAL A 393 7.27 -0.39 -13.86
CA VAL A 393 8.64 -0.64 -14.29
C VAL A 393 9.30 -1.60 -13.30
N HIS A 394 9.94 -2.64 -13.81
CA HIS A 394 10.90 -3.40 -13.00
C HIS A 394 12.24 -2.65 -12.99
N GLY A 395 12.54 -1.99 -11.87
CA GLY A 395 13.78 -1.24 -11.66
C GLY A 395 14.97 -2.12 -11.29
N GLY A 396 14.73 -3.32 -10.75
CA GLY A 396 15.76 -4.25 -10.27
C GLY A 396 16.31 -5.19 -11.34
N SER A 397 16.85 -6.34 -10.92
CA SER A 397 17.45 -7.30 -11.85
C SER A 397 17.23 -8.78 -11.55
N GLU A 398 16.58 -9.14 -10.43
CA GLU A 398 16.64 -10.52 -9.93
C GLU A 398 15.29 -11.22 -9.86
N VAL A 399 14.32 -10.68 -9.11
CA VAL A 399 13.08 -11.40 -8.80
C VAL A 399 11.88 -10.80 -9.52
N PHE A 400 10.84 -11.60 -9.71
CA PHE A 400 9.58 -11.10 -10.23
C PHE A 400 8.82 -10.35 -9.14
N HIS A 401 8.08 -9.32 -9.54
CA HIS A 401 7.16 -8.61 -8.68
C HIS A 401 5.75 -8.65 -9.26
N SER A 402 4.74 -8.69 -8.40
CA SER A 402 3.35 -8.80 -8.84
C SER A 402 2.58 -7.56 -8.37
N HIS A 403 2.42 -6.55 -9.22
CA HIS A 403 1.60 -5.39 -8.87
C HIS A 403 0.15 -5.83 -8.71
N HIS A 404 -0.38 -5.70 -7.49
CA HIS A 404 -1.76 -6.02 -7.18
C HIS A 404 -2.37 -4.86 -6.40
N PRO A 405 -3.24 -4.06 -7.02
CA PRO A 405 -4.10 -3.14 -6.33
C PRO A 405 -5.32 -3.86 -5.74
N HIS A 406 -5.66 -3.41 -4.55
CA HIS A 406 -6.70 -3.85 -3.66
C HIS A 406 -7.91 -2.96 -3.92
N SER A 407 -8.82 -3.50 -4.75
CA SER A 407 -10.16 -2.98 -5.05
C SER A 407 -10.85 -3.86 -6.09
N GLY A 408 -12.07 -4.29 -5.84
CA GLY A 408 -12.76 -5.25 -6.70
C GLY A 408 -13.14 -4.72 -8.09
N SER A 409 -13.02 -3.41 -8.32
CA SER A 409 -13.23 -2.80 -9.63
C SER A 409 -11.97 -2.18 -10.23
N ILE A 410 -10.83 -2.14 -9.52
CA ILE A 410 -9.55 -1.74 -10.12
C ILE A 410 -9.03 -2.92 -10.94
N ARG A 411 -9.59 -3.00 -12.14
CA ARG A 411 -9.15 -3.89 -13.20
C ARG A 411 -8.84 -3.07 -14.43
N TRP A 412 -7.99 -3.60 -15.28
CA TRP A 412 -7.64 -3.00 -16.56
C TRP A 412 -7.66 -4.07 -17.66
N GLN A 413 -7.60 -3.61 -18.90
CA GLN A 413 -7.43 -4.50 -20.04
C GLN A 413 -5.98 -5.00 -20.07
N ARG A 414 -5.80 -6.32 -20.18
CA ARG A 414 -4.48 -6.92 -20.42
C ARG A 414 -3.82 -6.35 -21.69
N SER A 415 -4.61 -5.98 -22.70
CA SER A 415 -4.13 -5.32 -23.91
C SER A 415 -4.85 -3.98 -24.12
N PRO A 416 -4.26 -2.86 -23.66
CA PRO A 416 -4.83 -1.52 -23.85
C PRO A 416 -5.14 -1.21 -25.33
N VAL A 417 -6.10 -0.32 -25.57
CA VAL A 417 -6.50 0.16 -26.92
C VAL A 417 -7.14 -0.91 -27.84
N THR A 418 -7.25 -2.17 -27.40
CA THR A 418 -7.93 -3.22 -28.19
C THR A 418 -9.45 -3.01 -28.26
N GLU A 419 -10.01 -2.27 -27.30
CA GLU A 419 -11.43 -1.91 -27.25
C GLU A 419 -11.72 -0.50 -27.76
N PRO A 420 -12.85 -0.30 -28.46
CA PRO A 420 -13.22 1.01 -28.97
C PRO A 420 -13.67 1.98 -27.86
N ASN A 421 -14.06 1.48 -26.69
CA ASN A 421 -14.60 2.28 -25.59
C ASN A 421 -13.46 2.72 -24.66
N MET A 422 -13.29 4.02 -24.44
CA MET A 422 -12.33 4.61 -23.50
C MET A 422 -12.80 4.44 -22.05
N LEU A 423 -12.93 3.20 -21.58
CA LEU A 423 -13.44 2.89 -20.24
C LEU A 423 -12.61 3.53 -19.13
N TRP A 424 -11.30 3.72 -19.33
CA TRP A 424 -10.40 4.32 -18.35
C TRP A 424 -10.72 5.79 -18.00
N ALA A 425 -11.54 6.48 -18.81
CA ALA A 425 -12.02 7.84 -18.55
C ALA A 425 -13.53 7.93 -18.28
N ALA A 426 -14.25 6.80 -18.24
CA ALA A 426 -15.71 6.77 -18.19
C ALA A 426 -16.31 7.24 -16.85
N GLY A 427 -15.53 7.25 -15.76
CA GLY A 427 -15.98 7.64 -14.42
C GLY A 427 -16.07 9.15 -14.17
N GLN A 428 -15.73 9.98 -15.16
CA GLN A 428 -15.64 11.44 -15.03
C GLN A 428 -16.95 12.15 -14.66
N ASP A 429 -18.10 11.53 -14.97
CA ASP A 429 -19.45 12.08 -14.77
C ASP A 429 -20.26 11.26 -13.73
N GLY A 430 -19.57 10.50 -12.88
CA GLY A 430 -20.16 9.69 -11.81
C GLY A 430 -20.09 8.18 -12.01
N PRO A 431 -20.82 7.39 -11.19
CA PRO A 431 -20.77 5.93 -11.19
C PRO A 431 -21.18 5.29 -12.53
N VAL A 432 -20.44 4.27 -12.95
CA VAL A 432 -20.74 3.40 -14.10
C VAL A 432 -21.18 2.02 -13.60
N LYS A 433 -22.50 1.79 -13.53
CA LYS A 433 -23.08 0.55 -12.97
C LYS A 433 -23.11 -0.63 -13.94
N TYR A 434 -23.14 -0.38 -15.25
CA TYR A 434 -23.23 -1.43 -16.27
C TYR A 434 -22.17 -1.28 -17.37
N PRO A 435 -20.86 -1.37 -17.02
CA PRO A 435 -19.82 -1.34 -18.03
C PRO A 435 -19.91 -2.58 -18.95
N ILE A 436 -19.62 -2.43 -20.24
CA ILE A 436 -19.59 -3.56 -21.18
C ILE A 436 -18.29 -4.35 -20.95
N ILE A 437 -18.42 -5.55 -20.36
CA ILE A 437 -17.27 -6.38 -19.93
C ILE A 437 -16.94 -7.55 -20.86
N ARG A 438 -17.80 -7.92 -21.82
CA ARG A 438 -17.52 -9.02 -22.75
C ARG A 438 -16.84 -8.48 -23.99
N THR A 439 -15.51 -8.47 -24.00
CA THR A 439 -14.76 -7.88 -25.11
C THR A 439 -13.52 -8.72 -25.50
N LYS A 440 -12.69 -8.21 -26.42
CA LYS A 440 -11.53 -8.91 -27.01
C LYS A 440 -10.34 -9.05 -26.06
N SER A 441 -10.15 -8.12 -25.12
CA SER A 441 -9.14 -8.24 -24.05
C SER A 441 -9.76 -8.77 -22.77
N ASP A 442 -9.07 -9.68 -22.09
CA ASP A 442 -9.40 -10.04 -20.72
C ASP A 442 -9.15 -8.87 -19.77
N ARG A 443 -9.85 -8.90 -18.64
CA ARG A 443 -9.63 -7.97 -17.52
C ARG A 443 -8.75 -8.66 -16.51
N VAL A 444 -7.75 -7.94 -16.05
CA VAL A 444 -6.84 -8.39 -15.01
C VAL A 444 -6.77 -7.32 -13.92
N ASP A 445 -6.40 -7.76 -12.74
CA ASP A 445 -6.26 -6.98 -11.50
C ASP A 445 -4.94 -7.30 -10.79
N VAL A 446 -4.11 -8.13 -11.41
CA VAL A 446 -2.73 -8.40 -11.00
C VAL A 446 -1.87 -8.46 -12.24
N GLU A 447 -0.71 -7.82 -12.18
CA GLU A 447 0.28 -7.87 -13.26
C GLU A 447 1.64 -8.26 -12.69
N VAL A 448 2.22 -9.32 -13.27
CA VAL A 448 3.57 -9.76 -12.93
C VAL A 448 4.55 -9.03 -13.83
N ILE A 449 5.56 -8.40 -13.24
CA ILE A 449 6.67 -7.75 -13.93
C ILE A 449 7.97 -8.46 -13.58
N GLY A 450 8.67 -8.93 -14.61
CA GLY A 450 10.01 -9.48 -14.53
C GLY A 450 11.11 -8.44 -14.77
N PRO A 451 12.38 -8.80 -14.50
CA PRO A 451 13.51 -7.93 -14.78
C PRO A 451 13.50 -7.38 -16.21
N SER A 452 13.68 -6.06 -16.34
CA SER A 452 13.66 -5.32 -17.62
C SER A 452 12.31 -5.15 -18.30
N GLU A 453 11.22 -5.61 -17.69
CA GLU A 453 9.87 -5.35 -18.19
C GLU A 453 9.37 -3.96 -17.73
N ALA A 454 8.58 -3.35 -18.60
CA ALA A 454 7.83 -2.14 -18.30
C ALA A 454 6.50 -2.21 -19.05
N LEU A 455 5.42 -1.81 -18.40
CA LEU A 455 4.06 -1.95 -18.93
C LEU A 455 3.14 -0.86 -18.41
N ASP A 456 2.07 -0.62 -19.17
CA ASP A 456 1.09 0.43 -18.90
C ASP A 456 -0.23 -0.18 -18.44
N LEU A 457 -0.81 0.40 -17.39
CA LEU A 457 -2.15 0.06 -16.92
C LEU A 457 -3.09 1.24 -17.15
N GLU A 458 -4.27 0.93 -17.67
CA GLU A 458 -5.38 1.87 -17.82
C GLU A 458 -6.57 1.35 -16.99
N PRO A 459 -6.63 1.64 -15.67
CA PRO A 459 -7.72 1.20 -14.81
C PRO A 459 -9.08 1.68 -15.32
N GLU A 460 -10.07 0.79 -15.34
CA GLU A 460 -11.43 1.13 -15.74
C GLU A 460 -12.00 2.26 -14.85
N CYS A 461 -12.64 3.25 -15.49
CA CYS A 461 -13.28 4.41 -14.87
C CYS A 461 -12.37 5.39 -14.09
N GLY A 462 -11.05 5.17 -14.04
CA GLY A 462 -10.09 6.08 -13.44
C GLY A 462 -10.17 6.15 -11.90
N GLY A 463 -9.91 7.33 -11.34
CA GLY A 463 -9.90 7.60 -9.90
C GLY A 463 -11.26 7.29 -9.25
N GLY A 464 -11.25 6.32 -8.34
CA GLY A 464 -12.43 5.85 -7.61
C GLY A 464 -13.19 4.71 -8.29
N GLY A 465 -12.66 4.20 -9.41
CA GLY A 465 -13.24 3.08 -10.15
C GLY A 465 -14.66 3.35 -10.65
N CYS A 466 -15.32 2.32 -11.14
CA CYS A 466 -16.66 2.48 -11.72
C CYS A 466 -17.76 2.71 -10.66
N GLN A 467 -17.50 2.42 -9.38
CA GLN A 467 -18.37 2.79 -8.26
C GLN A 467 -18.30 4.29 -7.92
N HIS A 468 -17.24 4.99 -8.36
CA HIS A 468 -16.99 6.41 -8.08
C HIS A 468 -16.83 6.66 -6.56
N LEU A 469 -15.86 5.97 -5.96
CA LEU A 469 -15.54 5.93 -4.53
C LEU A 469 -14.34 6.82 -4.18
N ALA A 470 -14.47 7.62 -3.12
CA ALA A 470 -13.32 8.24 -2.46
C ALA A 470 -12.86 7.32 -1.33
N GLY A 471 -11.58 6.99 -1.30
CA GLY A 471 -11.03 5.92 -0.48
C GLY A 471 -9.53 5.74 -0.72
N ASP A 472 -8.93 4.81 0.02
CA ASP A 472 -7.55 4.38 -0.13
C ASP A 472 -7.50 2.96 -0.70
N PHE A 473 -6.87 2.82 -1.86
CA PHE A 473 -6.78 1.60 -2.64
C PHE A 473 -5.38 1.02 -2.48
N LEU A 474 -5.21 0.06 -1.58
CA LEU A 474 -3.91 -0.60 -1.32
C LEU A 474 -3.32 -1.11 -2.63
N PHE A 475 -2.00 -1.10 -2.76
CA PHE A 475 -1.33 -1.92 -3.76
C PHE A 475 0.02 -2.37 -3.24
N HIS A 476 0.42 -3.57 -3.62
CA HIS A 476 1.70 -4.09 -3.19
C HIS A 476 2.26 -5.08 -4.20
N CYS A 477 3.46 -5.58 -3.94
CA CYS A 477 3.95 -6.77 -4.62
C CYS A 477 3.26 -8.00 -4.02
N HIS A 478 2.46 -8.74 -4.77
CA HIS A 478 1.67 -9.90 -4.30
C HIS A 478 2.50 -11.18 -4.06
N VAL A 479 3.77 -11.01 -3.73
CA VAL A 479 4.65 -12.04 -3.15
C VAL A 479 4.79 -11.69 -1.68
N ALA A 480 4.31 -12.56 -0.78
CA ALA A 480 4.13 -12.23 0.64
C ALA A 480 5.35 -11.56 1.29
N HIS A 481 6.51 -12.20 1.18
CA HIS A 481 7.75 -11.66 1.74
C HIS A 481 8.19 -10.31 1.14
N HIS A 482 7.71 -9.92 -0.05
CA HIS A 482 8.08 -8.63 -0.65
C HIS A 482 7.32 -7.46 -0.04
N TYR A 483 6.00 -7.60 0.17
CA TYR A 483 5.23 -6.51 0.77
C TYR A 483 5.56 -6.33 2.24
N VAL A 484 5.72 -7.43 3.00
CA VAL A 484 6.10 -7.34 4.43
C VAL A 484 7.50 -6.75 4.60
N ALA A 485 8.41 -7.01 3.65
CA ALA A 485 9.74 -6.42 3.63
C ALA A 485 9.78 -4.96 3.15
N GLY A 486 8.64 -4.38 2.75
CA GLY A 486 8.47 -2.95 2.54
C GLY A 486 8.03 -2.51 1.14
N MET A 487 7.61 -3.43 0.26
CA MET A 487 7.16 -3.13 -1.11
C MET A 487 5.63 -3.03 -1.22
N TRP A 488 5.09 -1.95 -0.66
CA TRP A 488 3.67 -1.64 -0.67
C TRP A 488 3.43 -0.13 -0.65
N GLY A 489 2.23 0.29 -1.05
CA GLY A 489 1.72 1.67 -0.99
C GLY A 489 0.21 1.65 -1.19
N TYR A 490 -0.43 2.80 -1.41
CA TYR A 490 -1.85 2.83 -1.77
C TYR A 490 -2.13 4.03 -2.65
N ALA A 491 -3.11 3.93 -3.54
CA ALA A 491 -3.64 5.08 -4.26
C ALA A 491 -4.72 5.75 -3.42
N ARG A 492 -4.72 7.09 -3.33
CA ARG A 492 -5.76 7.85 -2.63
C ARG A 492 -6.61 8.62 -3.61
N VAL A 493 -7.93 8.51 -3.44
CA VAL A 493 -8.92 9.25 -4.23
C VAL A 493 -9.70 10.19 -3.34
N TYR A 494 -9.67 11.48 -3.66
CA TYR A 494 -10.33 12.53 -2.89
C TYR A 494 -11.65 12.98 -3.53
N ASN A 495 -12.65 13.28 -2.70
CA ASN A 495 -13.89 13.95 -3.11
C ASN A 495 -13.90 15.46 -2.86
N THR A 496 -12.89 16.00 -2.17
CA THR A 496 -12.76 17.43 -1.89
C THR A 496 -11.34 17.92 -2.18
N LEU A 497 -11.24 19.21 -2.50
CA LEU A 497 -10.01 19.83 -2.99
C LEU A 497 -8.96 19.91 -1.86
N GLN A 498 -7.77 19.37 -2.12
CA GLN A 498 -6.69 19.26 -1.15
C GLN A 498 -5.77 20.48 -1.22
N VAL A 499 -6.17 21.56 -0.54
CA VAL A 499 -5.40 22.82 -0.54
C VAL A 499 -5.37 23.52 0.83
N GLY A 500 -4.18 23.99 1.21
CA GLY A 500 -3.96 24.80 2.40
C GLY A 500 -4.38 24.09 3.68
N ALA A 501 -5.17 24.78 4.53
CA ALA A 501 -5.65 24.28 5.81
C ALA A 501 -6.85 23.33 5.70
N LEU A 502 -7.42 23.16 4.49
CA LEU A 502 -8.56 22.27 4.24
C LEU A 502 -8.13 20.92 3.66
N ARG A 503 -6.83 20.65 3.58
CA ARG A 503 -6.30 19.31 3.33
C ARG A 503 -6.76 18.36 4.44
N THR A 504 -7.11 17.15 4.02
CA THR A 504 -7.55 16.07 4.93
C THR A 504 -6.38 15.21 5.41
N ASP A 505 -5.20 15.32 4.80
CA ASP A 505 -3.98 14.60 5.17
C ASP A 505 -2.74 15.51 5.23
N THR A 506 -1.56 14.90 5.35
CA THR A 506 -0.27 15.60 5.49
C THR A 506 0.42 15.91 4.15
N MET A 507 -0.09 15.40 3.04
CA MET A 507 0.56 15.50 1.73
C MET A 507 0.44 16.92 1.15
N PRO A 508 1.34 17.35 0.25
CA PRO A 508 1.30 18.70 -0.33
C PRO A 508 0.00 19.01 -1.07
N ASP A 509 -0.30 20.30 -1.24
CA ASP A 509 -1.42 20.78 -2.06
C ASP A 509 -1.45 20.09 -3.43
N MET A 510 -2.64 19.84 -3.96
CA MET A 510 -2.83 19.07 -5.20
C MET A 510 -3.75 19.78 -6.19
N ARG A 511 -3.29 19.92 -7.43
CA ARG A 511 -4.05 20.56 -8.53
C ARG A 511 -5.06 19.60 -9.15
N GLU A 512 -6.18 20.16 -9.62
CA GLU A 512 -7.10 19.48 -10.54
C GLU A 512 -6.50 19.35 -11.94
N LEU A 513 -6.98 18.37 -12.72
CA LEU A 513 -6.60 18.24 -14.14
C LEU A 513 -7.04 19.49 -14.94
N PRO A 514 -6.25 19.93 -15.95
CA PRO A 514 -6.52 21.17 -16.68
C PRO A 514 -7.88 21.22 -17.39
N ASP A 515 -8.31 20.12 -18.02
CA ASP A 515 -9.60 20.00 -18.71
C ASP A 515 -10.85 20.07 -17.80
N ARG A 516 -10.67 20.09 -16.48
CA ARG A 516 -11.77 19.97 -15.50
C ARG A 516 -11.60 20.78 -14.22
N GLN A 517 -10.87 21.89 -14.30
CA GLN A 517 -10.70 22.79 -13.16
C GLN A 517 -12.04 23.29 -12.60
N GLY A 518 -12.14 23.34 -11.27
CA GLY A 518 -13.31 23.80 -10.54
C GLY A 518 -14.43 22.78 -10.39
N ARG A 519 -14.23 21.51 -10.78
CA ARG A 519 -15.20 20.44 -10.53
C ARG A 519 -15.23 20.08 -9.06
N ILE A 520 -14.06 19.90 -8.46
CA ILE A 520 -13.91 19.52 -7.05
C ILE A 520 -14.05 20.76 -6.16
N LYS A 521 -14.84 20.63 -5.09
CA LYS A 521 -15.09 21.72 -4.15
C LYS A 521 -14.23 21.58 -2.90
N LEU A 522 -13.96 22.71 -2.25
CA LEU A 522 -13.36 22.73 -0.92
C LEU A 522 -14.29 22.05 0.09
N GLY A 523 -13.72 21.23 0.96
CA GLY A 523 -14.44 20.65 2.08
C GLY A 523 -14.97 21.73 3.04
N VAL A 524 -16.15 21.50 3.60
CA VAL A 524 -16.80 22.41 4.55
C VAL A 524 -17.19 21.66 5.83
N SER A 525 -17.25 22.37 6.97
CA SER A 525 -17.78 21.81 8.21
C SER A 525 -19.29 21.55 8.13
N SER A 526 -19.79 20.64 8.97
CA SER A 526 -21.20 20.21 8.96
C SER A 526 -22.22 21.35 9.09
N ASP A 527 -21.91 22.43 9.82
CA ASP A 527 -22.80 23.60 9.94
C ASP A 527 -23.05 24.30 8.58
N LYS A 528 -22.10 24.18 7.64
CA LYS A 528 -22.22 24.76 6.29
C LYS A 528 -23.04 23.92 5.33
N LEU A 529 -23.44 22.71 5.72
CA LEU A 529 -24.40 21.90 4.96
C LEU A 529 -25.85 22.32 5.24
N ILE A 530 -26.12 22.94 6.39
CA ILE A 530 -27.48 23.32 6.79
C ILE A 530 -28.11 24.27 5.75
N GLY A 531 -29.30 23.92 5.28
CA GLY A 531 -30.04 24.66 4.27
C GLY A 531 -29.67 24.31 2.83
N LYS A 532 -28.67 23.46 2.61
CA LYS A 532 -28.31 22.98 1.27
C LYS A 532 -29.20 21.82 0.83
N THR A 533 -29.42 21.74 -0.47
CA THR A 533 -29.89 20.53 -1.13
C THR A 533 -28.70 19.91 -1.84
N ILE A 534 -28.40 18.66 -1.53
CA ILE A 534 -27.33 17.86 -2.10
C ILE A 534 -27.91 16.83 -3.06
N ASP A 535 -27.16 16.44 -4.08
CA ASP A 535 -27.61 15.52 -5.13
C ASP A 535 -26.67 14.31 -5.26
N TRP A 536 -27.27 13.13 -5.29
CA TRP A 536 -26.61 11.84 -5.47
C TRP A 536 -26.99 11.25 -6.84
N PHE A 537 -26.74 12.02 -7.89
CA PHE A 537 -27.05 11.71 -9.28
C PHE A 537 -28.54 11.42 -9.51
N GLY A 538 -29.39 12.36 -9.10
CA GLY A 538 -30.84 12.30 -9.28
C GLY A 538 -31.62 11.99 -8.01
N LYS A 539 -30.97 11.52 -6.94
CA LYS A 539 -31.57 11.43 -5.60
C LYS A 539 -31.13 12.62 -4.76
N SER A 540 -32.07 13.48 -4.39
CA SER A 540 -31.78 14.74 -3.70
C SER A 540 -32.16 14.71 -2.22
N PHE A 541 -31.33 15.33 -1.38
CA PHE A 541 -31.55 15.45 0.06
C PHE A 541 -31.44 16.91 0.49
N LYS A 542 -32.39 17.39 1.29
CA LYS A 542 -32.37 18.71 1.90
C LYS A 542 -31.88 18.61 3.34
N ILE A 543 -30.71 19.17 3.60
CA ILE A 543 -30.11 19.18 4.94
C ILE A 543 -30.72 20.31 5.77
N VAL A 544 -31.25 19.98 6.93
CA VAL A 544 -31.90 20.92 7.85
C VAL A 544 -31.17 20.99 9.19
N ASP A 545 -31.44 22.05 9.95
CA ASP A 545 -30.86 22.21 11.29
C ASP A 545 -31.35 21.13 12.25
N LYS A 546 -30.59 20.89 13.32
CA LYS A 546 -30.88 19.89 14.38
C LYS A 546 -32.24 20.08 15.07
N GLY A 547 -32.87 21.26 14.98
CA GLY A 547 -34.22 21.50 15.50
C GLY A 547 -35.35 20.90 14.66
N GLN A 548 -35.07 20.48 13.41
CA GLN A 548 -36.04 19.90 12.50
C GLN A 548 -35.87 18.38 12.43
N LYS A 549 -36.98 17.64 12.37
CA LYS A 549 -36.96 16.17 12.28
C LYS A 549 -36.67 15.71 10.86
N THR A 550 -35.90 14.63 10.75
CA THR A 550 -35.73 13.88 9.50
C THR A 550 -37.06 13.31 9.03
N ASN A 551 -37.29 13.37 7.72
CA ASN A 551 -38.43 12.81 7.03
C ASN A 551 -37.96 12.06 5.77
N TRP A 552 -37.78 10.75 5.91
CA TRP A 552 -37.36 9.87 4.83
C TRP A 552 -38.39 9.70 3.70
N LYS A 553 -39.64 10.13 3.93
CA LYS A 553 -40.76 9.97 2.99
C LYS A 553 -41.06 11.22 2.15
N SER A 554 -40.33 12.31 2.35
CA SER A 554 -40.49 13.53 1.53
C SER A 554 -39.66 13.48 0.25
N ASP A 555 -40.01 14.33 -0.71
CA ASP A 555 -39.24 14.55 -1.94
C ASP A 555 -39.00 16.07 -2.14
N PRO A 556 -37.76 16.58 -2.06
CA PRO A 556 -36.55 15.84 -1.68
C PRO A 556 -36.61 15.34 -0.24
N VAL A 557 -35.81 14.31 0.07
CA VAL A 557 -35.70 13.75 1.42
C VAL A 557 -35.18 14.82 2.37
N VAL A 558 -35.84 15.07 3.49
CA VAL A 558 -35.39 16.06 4.49
C VAL A 558 -34.63 15.34 5.59
N VAL A 559 -33.36 15.71 5.84
CA VAL A 559 -32.51 15.05 6.84
C VAL A 559 -31.91 16.09 7.77
N SER A 560 -31.99 15.85 9.08
CA SER A 560 -31.35 16.70 10.08
C SER A 560 -29.83 16.56 9.98
N ILE A 561 -29.09 17.64 10.25
CA ILE A 561 -27.62 17.60 10.20
C ILE A 561 -27.02 16.57 11.17
N LYS A 562 -27.70 16.26 12.28
CA LYS A 562 -27.24 15.26 13.23
C LYS A 562 -27.33 13.86 12.63
N ASP A 563 -28.51 13.50 12.14
CA ASP A 563 -28.72 12.19 11.53
C ASP A 563 -27.77 12.03 10.33
N TRP A 564 -27.62 13.08 9.51
CA TRP A 564 -26.74 13.07 8.34
C TRP A 564 -25.29 12.73 8.70
N VAL A 565 -24.74 13.33 9.76
CA VAL A 565 -23.37 13.06 10.20
C VAL A 565 -23.26 11.69 10.86
N GLU A 566 -24.21 11.32 11.71
CA GLU A 566 -24.19 10.06 12.47
C GLU A 566 -24.35 8.81 11.59
N MET A 567 -24.77 8.95 10.33
CA MET A 567 -24.76 7.88 9.33
C MET A 567 -23.37 7.52 8.82
N TYR A 568 -22.40 8.45 8.86
CA TYR A 568 -21.04 8.21 8.38
C TYR A 568 -20.06 7.80 9.47
N LEU A 569 -20.40 8.06 10.74
CA LEU A 569 -19.44 7.99 11.83
C LEU A 569 -19.80 6.86 12.81
N PRO A 570 -18.79 6.18 13.37
CA PRO A 570 -18.99 5.18 14.41
C PRO A 570 -19.70 5.79 15.63
N ALA A 571 -20.22 4.93 16.50
CA ALA A 571 -20.81 5.37 17.75
C ALA A 571 -19.86 6.30 18.53
N LEU A 572 -20.40 7.42 19.02
CA LEU A 572 -19.63 8.41 19.76
C LEU A 572 -19.26 7.84 21.14
N GLY A 573 -17.97 7.76 21.44
CA GLY A 573 -17.51 7.21 22.72
C GLY A 573 -15.99 7.27 22.88
N LYS A 574 -15.52 7.18 24.12
CA LYS A 574 -14.09 7.14 24.42
C LYS A 574 -13.66 5.69 24.51
N PRO A 575 -12.78 5.16 23.63
CA PRO A 575 -12.34 3.77 23.71
C PRO A 575 -12.02 3.32 25.13
N GLY A 576 -12.69 2.26 25.60
CA GLY A 576 -12.54 1.72 26.95
C GLY A 576 -12.94 2.63 28.12
N HIS A 577 -13.76 3.67 27.86
CA HIS A 577 -14.13 4.71 28.83
C HIS A 577 -12.91 5.45 29.41
N LYS A 578 -11.83 5.59 28.63
CA LYS A 578 -10.58 6.23 29.07
C LYS A 578 -10.45 7.67 28.59
N ASP A 579 -9.99 8.54 29.49
CA ASP A 579 -9.79 9.97 29.21
C ASP A 579 -8.40 10.27 28.61
N ASP A 580 -7.41 9.43 28.89
CA ASP A 580 -6.04 9.58 28.41
C ASP A 580 -5.76 8.76 27.14
N GLU A 581 -4.84 9.26 26.31
CA GLU A 581 -4.45 8.66 25.03
C GLU A 581 -4.00 7.20 25.18
N LYS A 582 -3.08 6.93 26.12
CA LYS A 582 -2.55 5.58 26.35
C LYS A 582 -3.65 4.62 26.80
N GLY A 583 -4.54 5.05 27.69
CA GLY A 583 -5.68 4.27 28.13
C GLY A 583 -6.60 3.88 26.97
N GLN A 584 -6.89 4.81 26.05
CA GLN A 584 -7.71 4.53 24.87
C GLN A 584 -7.02 3.54 23.91
N ILE A 585 -5.71 3.66 23.70
CA ILE A 585 -4.93 2.72 22.88
C ILE A 585 -4.97 1.30 23.49
N MET A 586 -4.64 1.20 24.79
CA MET A 586 -4.57 -0.08 25.50
C MET A 586 -5.95 -0.74 25.67
N ALA A 587 -7.05 0.00 25.56
CA ALA A 587 -8.40 -0.56 25.61
C ALA A 587 -8.70 -1.41 24.37
N TYR A 588 -8.04 -1.14 23.25
CA TYR A 588 -8.21 -1.86 21.98
C TYR A 588 -9.67 -1.96 21.51
N ASP A 589 -10.45 -0.92 21.86
CA ASP A 589 -11.89 -0.80 21.63
C ASP A 589 -12.15 -0.10 20.30
N ALA A 590 -12.56 -0.87 19.29
CA ALA A 590 -12.94 -0.40 17.97
C ALA A 590 -14.43 -0.08 17.83
N THR A 591 -15.24 -0.28 18.88
CA THR A 591 -16.71 -0.15 18.79
C THR A 591 -17.21 1.29 18.82
N VAL A 592 -16.31 2.23 19.13
CA VAL A 592 -16.59 3.66 19.23
C VAL A 592 -15.44 4.50 18.70
N TRP A 593 -15.74 5.75 18.36
CA TRP A 593 -14.75 6.75 18.02
C TRP A 593 -14.92 7.99 18.91
N ASP A 594 -13.82 8.55 19.44
CA ASP A 594 -13.84 9.70 20.37
C ASP A 594 -14.04 11.00 19.59
N TRP A 595 -15.04 11.08 18.70
CA TRP A 595 -15.45 12.32 18.03
C TRP A 595 -16.46 13.10 18.88
N LYS A 596 -16.72 14.37 18.56
CA LYS A 596 -17.67 15.19 19.33
C LYS A 596 -18.41 16.24 18.54
N TRP A 597 -19.52 16.69 19.10
CA TRP A 597 -20.25 17.87 18.62
C TRP A 597 -19.76 19.16 19.29
N ASP A 598 -19.59 20.21 18.48
CA ASP A 598 -19.38 21.60 18.89
C ASP A 598 -20.47 22.48 18.23
N GLY A 599 -21.60 22.63 18.92
CA GLY A 599 -22.79 23.29 18.38
C GLY A 599 -23.47 22.47 17.26
N SER A 600 -23.16 22.82 16.01
CA SER A 600 -23.59 22.08 14.79
C SER A 600 -22.37 21.64 13.96
N VAL A 601 -21.16 21.79 14.49
CA VAL A 601 -19.90 21.33 13.88
C VAL A 601 -19.53 19.98 14.49
N ALA A 602 -19.44 18.94 13.66
CA ALA A 602 -18.85 17.68 14.04
C ALA A 602 -17.31 17.79 14.03
N ARG A 603 -16.67 17.32 15.09
CA ARG A 603 -15.21 17.35 15.25
C ARG A 603 -14.70 15.94 15.48
N GLY A 604 -13.56 15.62 14.88
CA GLY A 604 -12.88 14.34 15.09
C GLY A 604 -12.35 14.19 16.51
N GLU A 605 -11.53 13.17 16.70
CA GLU A 605 -10.85 12.93 17.98
C GLU A 605 -9.72 13.92 18.29
N ARG A 606 -9.19 13.85 19.50
CA ARG A 606 -8.07 14.69 19.92
C ARG A 606 -6.83 14.24 19.17
N GLU A 607 -6.04 15.18 18.67
CA GLU A 607 -4.79 14.87 18.00
C GLU A 607 -3.80 14.17 18.95
N SER A 608 -3.14 13.13 18.42
CA SER A 608 -2.18 12.30 19.15
C SER A 608 -1.01 13.11 19.71
N THR A 609 -0.56 12.79 20.93
CA THR A 609 0.65 13.37 21.53
C THR A 609 1.87 12.47 21.40
N ALA A 610 1.71 11.29 20.78
CA ALA A 610 2.79 10.35 20.54
C ALA A 610 3.88 10.98 19.64
N LYS A 611 5.13 10.90 20.09
CA LYS A 611 6.28 11.31 19.27
C LYS A 611 6.56 10.21 18.26
N TYR A 612 6.44 10.51 16.99
CA TYR A 612 6.44 9.52 15.92
C TYR A 612 6.92 10.12 14.59
N PRO A 613 7.77 9.46 13.78
CA PRO A 613 8.38 10.10 12.60
C PRO A 613 7.40 10.41 11.47
N LYS A 614 6.25 9.72 11.40
CA LYS A 614 5.31 9.88 10.27
C LYS A 614 4.15 10.83 10.54
N TYR A 615 3.96 11.30 11.77
CA TYR A 615 2.92 12.28 12.07
C TYR A 615 3.33 13.28 13.16
N PRO A 616 3.05 14.59 13.01
CA PRO A 616 3.39 15.57 14.03
C PRO A 616 2.62 15.34 15.34
N ALA A 617 3.35 15.31 16.46
CA ALA A 617 2.74 15.23 17.78
C ALA A 617 2.02 16.54 18.16
N ALA A 618 0.80 16.43 18.66
CA ALA A 618 0.10 17.52 19.31
C ALA A 618 0.79 17.93 20.62
N ALA A 619 0.68 19.21 20.96
CA ALA A 619 1.28 19.74 22.19
C ALA A 619 0.63 19.18 23.47
N LYS A 620 -0.64 18.78 23.40
CA LYS A 620 -1.42 18.25 24.51
C LYS A 620 -2.63 17.46 24.01
N TRP A 621 -3.00 16.44 24.78
CA TRP A 621 -4.17 15.61 24.55
C TRP A 621 -5.42 16.31 25.10
N ASP A 622 -6.04 17.19 24.32
CA ASP A 622 -7.23 17.90 24.75
C ASP A 622 -8.17 18.31 23.61
N ASP A 623 -9.36 18.76 23.98
CA ASP A 623 -10.44 19.06 23.04
C ASP A 623 -10.17 20.24 22.09
N SER A 624 -9.18 21.10 22.35
CA SER A 624 -8.80 22.20 21.44
C SER A 624 -8.01 21.73 20.22
N THR A 625 -7.49 20.51 20.21
CA THR A 625 -6.75 19.96 19.07
C THR A 625 -7.67 19.29 18.04
N ARG A 626 -8.95 19.05 18.40
CA ARG A 626 -9.90 18.30 17.57
C ARG A 626 -10.18 19.00 16.23
N PRO A 627 -9.86 18.37 15.08
CA PRO A 627 -10.16 18.94 13.78
C PRO A 627 -11.66 18.93 13.51
N ALA A 628 -12.14 19.86 12.68
CA ALA A 628 -13.48 19.78 12.14
C ALA A 628 -13.54 18.63 11.12
N ILE A 629 -14.61 17.83 11.18
CA ILE A 629 -14.90 16.85 10.12
C ILE A 629 -15.43 17.63 8.92
N LEU A 630 -14.83 17.40 7.77
CA LEU A 630 -15.15 18.10 6.52
C LEU A 630 -16.06 17.25 5.64
N PHE A 631 -16.88 17.93 4.84
CA PHE A 631 -17.86 17.34 3.93
C PHE A 631 -17.77 18.03 2.57
N ASP A 632 -18.02 17.29 1.49
CA ASP A 632 -18.20 17.87 0.17
C ASP A 632 -19.51 18.70 0.16
N PRO A 633 -19.45 20.01 -0.13
CA PRO A 633 -20.64 20.87 -0.14
C PRO A 633 -21.66 20.53 -1.24
N THR A 634 -21.30 19.71 -2.23
CA THR A 634 -22.14 19.33 -3.37
C THR A 634 -22.94 18.07 -3.08
N THR A 635 -22.28 17.09 -2.46
CA THR A 635 -22.82 15.75 -2.23
C THR A 635 -23.14 15.50 -0.76
N GLY A 636 -22.62 16.30 0.16
CA GLY A 636 -22.76 16.09 1.59
C GLY A 636 -22.01 14.86 2.13
N LYS A 637 -21.29 14.10 1.30
CA LYS A 637 -20.47 12.97 1.74
C LYS A 637 -19.24 13.49 2.51
N VAL A 638 -18.78 12.71 3.49
CA VAL A 638 -17.56 13.02 4.26
C VAL A 638 -16.35 13.17 3.33
N SER A 639 -15.50 14.15 3.63
CA SER A 639 -14.25 14.37 2.90
C SER A 639 -13.25 13.28 3.25
N TRP A 640 -12.65 12.67 2.25
CA TRP A 640 -11.66 11.61 2.46
C TRP A 640 -10.22 12.15 2.57
N PRO A 641 -9.35 11.62 3.46
CA PRO A 641 -9.67 10.76 4.60
C PRO A 641 -10.33 11.52 5.76
N VAL A 642 -11.09 10.80 6.58
CA VAL A 642 -11.74 11.34 7.80
C VAL A 642 -10.84 11.20 9.04
N LEU A 643 -10.12 10.09 9.11
CA LEU A 643 -9.26 9.73 10.23
C LEU A 643 -7.88 10.40 10.12
N ARG A 644 -7.19 10.48 11.26
CA ARG A 644 -5.81 10.98 11.36
C ARG A 644 -4.96 10.03 12.21
N PRO A 645 -3.63 9.98 12.01
CA PRO A 645 -2.77 9.00 12.68
C PRO A 645 -2.80 9.08 14.22
N HIS A 646 -2.93 7.92 14.86
CA HIS A 646 -2.87 7.67 16.29
C HIS A 646 -2.01 6.43 16.53
N PHE A 647 -0.72 6.63 16.81
CA PHE A 647 0.26 5.55 16.88
C PHE A 647 -0.17 4.42 17.82
N GLY A 648 -0.30 3.20 17.28
CA GLY A 648 -0.68 1.98 18.01
C GLY A 648 -2.16 1.84 18.36
N LYS A 649 -3.01 2.82 18.04
CA LYS A 649 -4.46 2.76 18.30
C LYS A 649 -5.16 1.94 17.23
N ARG A 650 -6.02 1.01 17.65
CA ARG A 650 -6.86 0.24 16.72
C ARG A 650 -7.85 1.15 16.00
N VAL A 651 -8.01 0.93 14.70
CA VAL A 651 -9.02 1.61 13.89
C VAL A 651 -10.43 1.28 14.38
N PRO A 652 -11.37 2.23 14.46
CA PRO A 652 -12.76 1.93 14.78
C PRO A 652 -13.47 1.21 13.62
N PHE A 653 -14.48 0.39 13.94
CA PHE A 653 -15.39 -0.15 12.93
C PHE A 653 -16.19 0.98 12.28
N SER A 654 -16.61 0.78 11.03
CA SER A 654 -17.52 1.69 10.36
C SER A 654 -18.90 1.74 11.03
N ALA A 655 -19.68 2.80 10.76
CA ALA A 655 -21.08 2.87 11.18
C ALA A 655 -21.90 1.70 10.58
N ASN A 656 -22.83 1.13 11.36
CA ASN A 656 -23.59 -0.08 11.05
C ASN A 656 -22.73 -1.34 10.83
N HIS A 657 -21.43 -1.29 11.17
CA HIS A 657 -20.43 -2.25 10.71
C HIS A 657 -20.54 -2.51 9.19
N SER A 658 -20.96 -1.49 8.43
CA SER A 658 -21.32 -1.61 7.02
C SER A 658 -20.10 -1.91 6.18
N GLY A 659 -20.23 -2.88 5.27
CA GLY A 659 -19.27 -3.20 4.21
C GLY A 659 -19.00 -2.04 3.24
N ALA A 660 -19.84 -1.00 3.24
CA ALA A 660 -19.77 0.10 2.30
C ALA A 660 -20.06 1.48 2.91
N PRO A 661 -19.30 1.93 3.92
CA PRO A 661 -19.68 3.07 4.73
C PRO A 661 -19.56 4.41 4.02
N TRP A 662 -18.77 4.53 2.95
CA TRP A 662 -18.69 5.76 2.18
C TRP A 662 -19.73 5.78 1.06
N LEU A 663 -19.90 4.68 0.33
CA LEU A 663 -20.87 4.54 -0.75
C LEU A 663 -22.30 4.48 -0.24
N GLU A 664 -22.55 3.65 0.78
CA GLU A 664 -23.87 3.29 1.30
C GLU A 664 -24.07 3.62 2.78
N PRO A 665 -24.04 4.90 3.19
CA PRO A 665 -24.22 5.30 4.59
C PRO A 665 -25.68 5.25 5.08
N ILE A 666 -26.68 5.25 4.19
CA ILE A 666 -28.10 5.27 4.57
C ILE A 666 -28.60 3.83 4.73
N HIS A 667 -29.00 3.45 5.94
CA HIS A 667 -29.62 2.15 6.20
C HIS A 667 -30.92 2.39 6.96
N GLN A 668 -32.08 2.22 6.28
CA GLN A 668 -33.40 2.46 6.88
C GLN A 668 -34.32 1.23 6.76
N ASP A 669 -35.07 0.96 7.83
CA ASP A 669 -36.14 -0.04 7.82
C ASP A 669 -37.37 0.45 7.01
N GLU A 670 -38.48 -0.29 7.02
CA GLU A 670 -39.72 0.10 6.32
C GLU A 670 -40.41 1.34 6.94
N ASN A 671 -40.14 1.62 8.21
CA ASN A 671 -40.69 2.76 8.93
C ASN A 671 -39.87 4.04 8.74
N GLY A 672 -38.64 3.92 8.23
CA GLY A 672 -37.68 5.01 8.13
C GLY A 672 -36.90 5.22 9.42
N GLU A 673 -36.72 4.15 10.22
CA GLU A 673 -35.81 4.11 11.35
C GLU A 673 -34.48 3.50 10.92
N ARG A 674 -33.37 3.95 11.55
CA ARG A 674 -32.03 3.43 11.26
C ARG A 674 -31.97 1.94 11.62
N THR A 675 -31.37 1.15 10.74
CA THR A 675 -31.15 -0.29 10.93
C THR A 675 -29.68 -0.66 10.68
N SER A 676 -29.25 -1.79 11.23
CA SER A 676 -27.94 -2.40 10.96
C SER A 676 -27.98 -3.43 9.82
N GLU A 677 -29.17 -3.67 9.24
CA GLU A 677 -29.34 -4.49 8.03
C GLU A 677 -28.67 -3.85 6.81
N PRO A 678 -28.24 -4.63 5.80
CA PRO A 678 -27.67 -4.08 4.55
C PRO A 678 -28.55 -3.05 3.87
N ALA A 679 -27.93 -2.13 3.12
CA ALA A 679 -28.65 -1.10 2.37
C ALA A 679 -29.56 -1.72 1.31
N LYS A 680 -30.75 -1.17 1.13
CA LYS A 680 -31.69 -1.63 0.10
C LYS A 680 -31.17 -1.25 -1.30
N PRO A 681 -31.44 -2.07 -2.33
CA PRO A 681 -31.13 -1.70 -3.70
C PRO A 681 -31.67 -0.31 -4.08
N GLY A 682 -30.80 0.57 -4.60
CA GLY A 682 -31.15 1.96 -4.95
C GLY A 682 -31.33 2.93 -3.78
N GLU A 683 -31.13 2.51 -2.52
CA GLU A 683 -31.32 3.36 -1.34
C GLU A 683 -30.42 4.62 -1.34
N GLN A 684 -29.28 4.56 -2.01
CA GLN A 684 -28.29 5.62 -2.14
C GLN A 684 -28.35 6.31 -3.53
N GLY A 685 -29.44 6.12 -4.28
CA GLY A 685 -29.53 6.57 -5.66
C GLY A 685 -28.54 5.84 -6.56
N ARG A 686 -27.91 6.55 -7.51
CA ARG A 686 -26.96 5.92 -8.45
C ARG A 686 -25.66 5.45 -7.80
N TRP A 687 -25.37 5.87 -6.56
CA TRP A 687 -24.20 5.38 -5.84
C TRP A 687 -24.37 3.97 -5.28
N SER A 688 -25.61 3.51 -5.04
CA SER A 688 -25.86 2.19 -4.47
C SER A 688 -25.07 1.11 -5.19
N LEU A 689 -24.30 0.32 -4.45
CA LEU A 689 -23.59 -0.85 -4.96
C LEU A 689 -24.58 -1.78 -5.65
N CYS A 690 -25.75 -1.94 -5.02
CA CYS A 690 -26.94 -2.58 -5.58
C CYS A 690 -27.85 -1.58 -6.30
N PRO A 691 -27.95 -1.62 -7.65
CA PRO A 691 -28.88 -0.76 -8.38
C PRO A 691 -30.34 -1.02 -8.01
N GLU A 692 -31.23 -0.03 -8.15
CA GLU A 692 -32.67 -0.11 -7.77
C GLU A 692 -33.42 -1.32 -8.38
N ASN A 693 -33.00 -1.78 -9.55
CA ASN A 693 -33.58 -2.92 -10.27
C ASN A 693 -32.87 -4.25 -10.02
N ALA A 694 -31.91 -4.31 -9.08
CA ALA A 694 -31.28 -5.56 -8.68
C ALA A 694 -32.26 -6.46 -7.91
N ASN A 695 -32.03 -7.77 -7.96
CA ASN A 695 -32.78 -8.70 -7.12
C ASN A 695 -32.45 -8.44 -5.64
N VAL A 696 -33.41 -8.76 -4.75
CA VAL A 696 -33.22 -8.68 -3.29
C VAL A 696 -31.91 -9.40 -2.92
N PRO A 697 -31.03 -8.76 -2.12
CA PRO A 697 -29.75 -9.36 -1.79
C PRO A 697 -29.89 -10.73 -1.13
N LYS A 698 -29.02 -11.66 -1.53
CA LYS A 698 -28.84 -12.92 -0.80
C LYS A 698 -27.84 -12.68 0.31
N ILE A 699 -28.28 -12.84 1.56
CA ILE A 699 -27.40 -12.79 2.73
C ILE A 699 -26.74 -14.16 2.89
N ASN A 700 -25.40 -14.17 2.94
CA ASN A 700 -24.60 -15.37 3.18
C ASN A 700 -23.92 -15.24 4.54
N ASN A 701 -24.18 -16.18 5.44
CA ASN A 701 -23.55 -16.23 6.75
C ASN A 701 -22.29 -17.08 6.66
N LEU A 702 -21.14 -16.44 6.47
CA LEU A 702 -19.86 -17.11 6.39
C LEU A 702 -19.20 -17.19 7.76
N HIS A 703 -18.85 -18.40 8.15
CA HIS A 703 -18.09 -18.72 9.35
C HIS A 703 -16.67 -19.11 8.97
N PHE A 704 -15.69 -18.47 9.59
CA PHE A 704 -14.31 -18.92 9.52
C PHE A 704 -13.97 -19.83 10.69
N ILE A 705 -13.59 -21.07 10.38
CA ILE A 705 -13.36 -22.12 11.38
C ILE A 705 -12.02 -22.81 11.16
N ARG A 706 -11.44 -23.28 12.27
CA ARG A 706 -10.29 -24.19 12.28
C ARG A 706 -10.76 -25.61 12.55
N LEU A 707 -10.32 -26.55 11.72
CA LEU A 707 -10.57 -27.98 11.90
C LEU A 707 -9.56 -28.83 11.12
N PRO A 708 -9.33 -30.09 11.52
CA PRO A 708 -8.47 -30.99 10.76
C PRO A 708 -9.01 -31.27 9.35
N ILE A 709 -8.15 -31.20 8.34
CA ILE A 709 -8.46 -31.49 6.93
C ILE A 709 -7.58 -32.64 6.44
N THR A 710 -8.20 -33.71 5.95
CA THR A 710 -7.48 -34.84 5.35
C THR A 710 -7.07 -34.50 3.92
N LEU A 711 -5.81 -34.12 3.72
CA LEU A 711 -5.24 -33.79 2.40
C LEU A 711 -5.09 -35.03 1.51
N ALA A 712 -4.72 -36.17 2.11
CA ALA A 712 -4.62 -37.44 1.42
C ALA A 712 -5.13 -38.58 2.31
N LYS A 713 -6.06 -39.39 1.78
CA LYS A 713 -6.57 -40.58 2.47
C LYS A 713 -5.45 -41.62 2.61
N LYS A 714 -5.55 -42.50 3.61
CA LYS A 714 -4.62 -43.60 3.86
C LYS A 714 -4.40 -44.46 2.61
N GLN A 715 -3.15 -44.75 2.25
CA GLN A 715 -2.80 -45.62 1.11
C GLN A 715 -1.98 -46.82 1.58
N GLY A 716 -2.60 -48.01 1.62
CA GLY A 716 -1.94 -49.23 2.09
C GLY A 716 -1.46 -49.11 3.54
N LYS A 717 -0.13 -49.02 3.73
CA LYS A 717 0.50 -48.83 5.05
C LYS A 717 0.77 -47.35 5.40
N GLU A 718 0.77 -46.46 4.41
CA GLU A 718 1.02 -45.04 4.63
C GLU A 718 -0.18 -44.40 5.32
N ALA A 719 0.08 -43.69 6.41
CA ALA A 719 -0.94 -42.97 7.17
C ALA A 719 -1.57 -41.86 6.31
N PRO A 720 -2.82 -41.44 6.62
CA PRO A 720 -3.39 -40.27 5.96
C PRO A 720 -2.54 -39.02 6.25
N ILE A 721 -2.43 -38.15 5.26
CA ILE A 721 -1.82 -36.83 5.43
C ILE A 721 -2.95 -35.91 5.91
N VAL A 722 -2.82 -35.40 7.13
CA VAL A 722 -3.81 -34.55 7.77
C VAL A 722 -3.16 -33.22 8.13
N ASP A 723 -3.70 -32.14 7.60
CA ASP A 723 -3.49 -30.83 8.17
C ASP A 723 -4.34 -30.73 9.44
N LYS A 724 -3.71 -30.62 10.59
CA LYS A 724 -4.42 -30.57 11.88
C LYS A 724 -5.08 -29.23 12.12
N ASP A 725 -4.59 -28.19 11.44
CA ASP A 725 -4.89 -26.79 11.69
C ASP A 725 -5.53 -26.12 10.47
N GLY A 726 -6.16 -26.94 9.61
CA GLY A 726 -6.81 -26.47 8.41
C GLY A 726 -7.83 -25.38 8.69
N LEU A 727 -7.81 -24.35 7.85
CA LEU A 727 -8.63 -23.16 7.94
C LEU A 727 -9.57 -23.11 6.74
N ILE A 728 -10.89 -22.99 6.99
CA ILE A 728 -11.88 -22.87 5.91
C ILE A 728 -12.97 -21.88 6.28
N TYR A 729 -13.53 -21.26 5.25
CA TYR A 729 -14.85 -20.65 5.31
C TYR A 729 -15.91 -21.74 5.11
N VAL A 730 -16.99 -21.68 5.88
CA VAL A 730 -18.19 -22.50 5.72
C VAL A 730 -19.42 -21.62 5.78
N HIS A 731 -20.50 -22.04 5.12
CA HIS A 731 -21.82 -21.50 5.44
C HIS A 731 -22.19 -21.95 6.85
N HIS A 732 -22.64 -21.03 7.71
CA HIS A 732 -22.89 -21.32 9.12
C HIS A 732 -23.90 -22.48 9.27
N GLU A 733 -24.94 -22.53 8.44
CA GLU A 733 -25.93 -23.61 8.45
C GLU A 733 -25.36 -25.00 8.08
N GLU A 734 -24.22 -25.03 7.37
CA GLU A 734 -23.55 -26.27 6.96
C GLU A 734 -22.42 -26.69 7.92
N GLU A 735 -22.05 -25.82 8.88
CA GLU A 735 -20.88 -26.02 9.73
C GLU A 735 -20.89 -27.38 10.45
N SER A 736 -22.02 -27.74 11.05
CA SER A 736 -22.17 -29.00 11.79
C SER A 736 -21.95 -30.24 10.90
N LEU A 737 -22.42 -30.18 9.65
CA LEU A 737 -22.23 -31.23 8.66
C LEU A 737 -20.77 -31.29 8.19
N THR A 738 -20.16 -30.13 7.94
CA THR A 738 -18.75 -30.02 7.53
C THR A 738 -17.78 -30.52 8.60
N ARG A 739 -18.06 -30.25 9.87
CA ARG A 739 -17.26 -30.81 10.98
C ARG A 739 -17.41 -32.33 11.09
N ALA A 740 -18.60 -32.87 10.80
CA ALA A 740 -18.88 -34.30 10.90
C ALA A 740 -18.42 -35.12 9.68
N ASN A 741 -18.21 -34.49 8.51
CA ASN A 741 -17.92 -35.19 7.26
C ASN A 741 -16.72 -34.58 6.52
N ASP A 742 -15.61 -35.33 6.44
CA ASP A 742 -14.40 -34.93 5.72
C ASP A 742 -14.63 -34.62 4.23
N ASP A 743 -15.60 -35.28 3.58
CA ASP A 743 -15.88 -35.03 2.16
C ASP A 743 -16.59 -33.67 1.93
N LEU A 744 -17.03 -32.99 2.99
CA LEU A 744 -17.60 -31.63 2.96
C LEU A 744 -16.58 -30.52 3.28
N LYS A 745 -15.32 -30.88 3.58
CA LYS A 745 -14.24 -29.92 3.89
C LYS A 745 -13.57 -29.42 2.61
N TYR A 746 -14.32 -28.70 1.79
CA TYR A 746 -13.86 -28.07 0.55
C TYR A 746 -14.03 -26.55 0.63
N PRO A 747 -13.37 -25.76 -0.26
CA PRO A 747 -13.50 -24.30 -0.24
C PRO A 747 -14.95 -23.84 -0.40
N ALA A 748 -15.40 -22.89 0.43
CA ALA A 748 -16.74 -22.30 0.30
C ALA A 748 -16.97 -21.73 -1.10
N ASN A 749 -18.16 -21.97 -1.65
CA ASN A 749 -18.56 -21.46 -2.94
C ASN A 749 -19.87 -20.66 -2.81
N LEU A 750 -19.81 -19.37 -3.12
CA LEU A 750 -20.99 -18.52 -3.27
C LEU A 750 -21.42 -18.48 -4.74
N ARG A 751 -22.72 -18.57 -5.02
CA ARG A 751 -23.27 -18.51 -6.38
C ARG A 751 -24.34 -17.43 -6.50
N ALA A 752 -24.13 -16.52 -7.45
CA ALA A 752 -25.04 -15.43 -7.76
C ALA A 752 -25.27 -15.35 -9.28
N ASN A 753 -26.46 -14.92 -9.69
CA ASN A 753 -26.71 -14.60 -11.10
C ASN A 753 -26.19 -13.19 -11.42
N VAL A 754 -25.98 -12.90 -12.71
CA VAL A 754 -25.76 -11.52 -13.14
C VAL A 754 -26.97 -10.69 -12.70
N TYR A 755 -26.71 -9.53 -12.05
CA TYR A 755 -27.69 -8.64 -11.42
C TYR A 755 -28.26 -9.08 -10.06
N ASP A 756 -27.78 -10.18 -9.48
CA ASP A 756 -28.02 -10.46 -8.06
C ASP A 756 -27.13 -9.54 -7.21
N CYS A 757 -27.67 -9.14 -6.05
CA CYS A 757 -26.91 -8.57 -4.96
C CYS A 757 -26.51 -9.64 -3.96
N VAL A 758 -25.32 -9.51 -3.38
CA VAL A 758 -24.75 -10.49 -2.45
C VAL A 758 -24.23 -9.74 -1.23
N ASP A 759 -24.85 -10.01 -0.09
CA ASP A 759 -24.38 -9.55 1.20
C ASP A 759 -23.74 -10.73 1.94
N THR A 760 -22.70 -10.43 2.72
CA THR A 760 -21.97 -11.43 3.49
C THR A 760 -21.78 -10.95 4.91
N ILE A 761 -22.22 -11.76 5.87
CA ILE A 761 -21.88 -11.59 7.28
C ILE A 761 -20.74 -12.55 7.58
N LEU A 762 -19.60 -12.01 8.03
CA LEU A 762 -18.43 -12.78 8.40
C LEU A 762 -18.31 -12.86 9.92
N THR A 763 -18.17 -14.07 10.44
CA THR A 763 -17.76 -14.32 11.82
C THR A 763 -16.56 -15.28 11.85
N SER A 764 -15.91 -15.39 13.01
CA SER A 764 -14.74 -16.23 13.18
C SER A 764 -14.76 -16.98 14.50
N GLU A 765 -14.27 -18.21 14.50
CA GLU A 765 -13.95 -19.02 15.67
C GLU A 765 -12.44 -19.34 15.77
N TRP A 766 -11.61 -18.63 15.01
CA TRP A 766 -10.16 -18.86 15.01
C TRP A 766 -9.55 -18.27 16.28
N ASP A 767 -9.37 -19.11 17.31
CA ASP A 767 -8.77 -18.70 18.57
C ASP A 767 -7.27 -18.35 18.43
N ASP A 768 -6.77 -17.49 19.31
CA ASP A 768 -5.34 -17.14 19.43
C ASP A 768 -4.48 -18.39 19.77
N ASP A 769 -3.40 -18.63 19.02
CA ASP A 769 -2.43 -19.69 19.26
C ASP A 769 -1.00 -19.32 18.81
N ASP A 770 0.02 -20.08 19.21
CA ASP A 770 1.44 -19.74 18.92
C ASP A 770 1.92 -20.13 17.52
N PHE A 771 1.17 -20.95 16.79
CA PHE A 771 1.65 -21.67 15.61
C PHE A 771 1.05 -21.13 14.32
N THR A 772 -0.24 -20.78 14.33
CA THR A 772 -0.99 -20.38 13.14
C THR A 772 -1.21 -18.88 13.05
N ASN A 773 -1.31 -18.18 14.18
CA ASN A 773 -1.60 -16.74 14.22
C ASN A 773 -0.79 -15.95 15.26
N PHE A 774 0.23 -16.56 15.87
CA PHE A 774 1.13 -15.90 16.82
C PHE A 774 0.41 -15.07 17.91
N GLN A 775 -0.70 -15.59 18.44
CA GLN A 775 -1.54 -14.97 19.46
C GLN A 775 -2.30 -13.71 18.99
N SER A 776 -2.55 -13.58 17.69
CA SER A 776 -3.14 -12.40 17.05
C SER A 776 -4.22 -12.76 16.04
N SER A 777 -5.16 -13.63 16.42
CA SER A 777 -6.28 -14.02 15.55
C SER A 777 -7.17 -12.84 15.15
N LYS A 778 -7.23 -12.59 13.85
CA LYS A 778 -8.04 -11.57 13.21
C LYS A 778 -8.24 -11.98 11.76
N ILE A 779 -9.45 -11.86 11.23
CA ILE A 779 -9.72 -12.28 9.85
C ILE A 779 -10.65 -11.33 9.11
N ASN A 780 -10.50 -11.32 7.80
CA ASN A 780 -11.27 -10.52 6.86
C ASN A 780 -11.34 -11.23 5.50
N ILE A 781 -12.17 -10.72 4.58
CA ILE A 781 -12.32 -11.19 3.20
C ILE A 781 -11.66 -10.20 2.23
N HIS A 782 -11.06 -10.75 1.19
CA HIS A 782 -10.49 -10.03 0.05
C HIS A 782 -11.18 -10.48 -1.26
N PRO A 783 -12.12 -9.70 -1.82
CA PRO A 783 -12.81 -10.04 -3.06
C PRO A 783 -12.14 -9.45 -4.31
N HIS A 784 -12.31 -10.12 -5.46
CA HIS A 784 -11.82 -9.66 -6.76
C HIS A 784 -12.95 -9.61 -7.80
N PHE A 785 -12.92 -8.64 -8.72
CA PHE A 785 -13.87 -8.49 -9.85
C PHE A 785 -15.35 -8.20 -9.50
N PHE A 786 -15.64 -7.64 -8.32
CA PHE A 786 -16.97 -7.16 -7.91
C PHE A 786 -16.93 -5.69 -7.47
N GLN A 787 -18.04 -4.95 -7.59
CA GLN A 787 -18.11 -3.60 -7.03
C GLN A 787 -18.28 -3.69 -5.51
N PHE A 788 -17.40 -3.03 -4.77
CA PHE A 788 -17.47 -2.86 -3.33
C PHE A 788 -16.85 -1.52 -2.90
N ASP A 789 -16.96 -1.21 -1.62
CA ASP A 789 -16.29 -0.07 -0.99
C ASP A 789 -14.99 -0.51 -0.31
N THR A 790 -13.86 0.07 -0.70
CA THR A 790 -12.56 -0.25 -0.08
C THR A 790 -12.52 0.11 1.40
N GLY A 791 -13.40 0.98 1.86
CA GLY A 791 -13.57 1.33 3.26
C GLY A 791 -13.89 0.18 4.18
N ASN A 792 -14.19 -1.02 3.65
CA ASN A 792 -14.47 -2.18 4.50
C ASN A 792 -14.32 -3.58 3.84
N SER A 793 -13.56 -3.79 2.75
CA SER A 793 -13.45 -5.15 2.17
C SER A 793 -12.16 -5.53 1.41
N ASP A 794 -10.97 -5.41 2.01
CA ASP A 794 -9.71 -5.62 1.30
C ASP A 794 -8.67 -6.55 1.97
N GLY A 795 -9.12 -7.53 2.75
CA GLY A 795 -8.27 -8.51 3.45
C GLY A 795 -7.47 -7.97 4.64
N VAL A 796 -7.11 -6.68 4.66
CA VAL A 796 -6.33 -5.98 5.70
C VAL A 796 -6.75 -4.51 5.81
N ILE A 797 -6.58 -3.90 6.99
CA ILE A 797 -6.98 -2.51 7.22
C ILE A 797 -5.99 -1.57 6.54
N SER A 798 -6.41 -1.01 5.42
CA SER A 798 -5.55 -0.24 4.53
C SER A 798 -5.65 1.26 4.83
N ALA A 799 -4.52 1.92 5.07
CA ALA A 799 -4.43 3.36 5.23
C ALA A 799 -5.45 3.94 6.26
N PHE A 800 -6.33 4.86 5.84
CA PHE A 800 -7.36 5.44 6.71
C PHE A 800 -8.74 4.77 6.59
N GLU A 801 -8.83 3.61 5.94
CA GLU A 801 -10.06 2.81 5.87
C GLU A 801 -10.47 2.29 7.26
N TRP A 802 -11.75 1.96 7.42
CA TRP A 802 -12.31 1.50 8.69
C TRP A 802 -11.84 0.09 9.05
N GLU A 803 -11.99 -0.28 10.32
CA GLU A 803 -11.78 -1.65 10.76
C GLU A 803 -12.88 -2.57 10.22
N MET A 804 -12.46 -3.73 9.71
CA MET A 804 -13.33 -4.74 9.11
C MET A 804 -13.00 -6.15 9.58
N SER A 805 -11.86 -6.32 10.22
CA SER A 805 -11.40 -7.64 10.59
C SER A 805 -12.00 -8.06 11.94
N VAL A 806 -12.57 -9.26 11.92
CA VAL A 806 -13.30 -9.83 13.06
C VAL A 806 -12.37 -10.74 13.86
N ARG A 807 -12.61 -10.75 15.16
CA ARG A 807 -11.91 -11.61 16.13
C ARG A 807 -12.82 -12.75 16.57
N PRO A 808 -12.28 -13.85 17.11
CA PRO A 808 -13.09 -14.99 17.52
C PRO A 808 -14.16 -14.58 18.53
N PHE A 809 -15.44 -14.78 18.20
CA PHE A 809 -16.55 -14.43 19.10
C PHE A 809 -16.68 -15.41 20.28
N THR A 810 -16.03 -16.57 20.16
CA THR A 810 -15.96 -17.65 21.16
C THR A 810 -14.92 -17.39 22.27
N MET A 811 -14.04 -16.41 22.10
CA MET A 811 -12.92 -16.16 23.02
C MET A 811 -13.31 -15.19 24.15
N PHE A 812 -13.28 -15.64 25.40
CA PHE A 812 -13.67 -14.84 26.59
C PHE A 812 -12.56 -14.63 27.62
N SER A 813 -11.44 -15.31 27.44
CA SER A 813 -10.26 -15.26 28.28
C SER A 813 -9.08 -15.76 27.46
N LYS A 814 -7.85 -15.35 27.82
CA LYS A 814 -6.64 -15.82 27.14
C LYS A 814 -5.68 -16.43 28.15
N PRO A 815 -5.14 -17.64 27.91
CA PRO A 815 -4.21 -18.29 28.83
C PRO A 815 -2.82 -17.62 28.82
N LYS A 816 -2.45 -16.96 27.72
CA LYS A 816 -1.18 -16.25 27.54
C LYS A 816 -1.41 -14.75 27.45
N LYS A 817 -0.43 -13.98 27.93
CA LYS A 817 -0.47 -12.51 27.86
C LYS A 817 0.20 -11.93 26.61
N ALA A 818 0.65 -12.77 25.69
CA ALA A 818 1.32 -12.35 24.45
C ALA A 818 0.30 -12.05 23.34
N GLY A 819 0.67 -11.23 22.36
CA GLY A 819 -0.15 -10.86 21.21
C GLY A 819 -1.31 -9.93 21.56
N LEU A 820 -2.38 -9.97 20.76
CA LEU A 820 -3.52 -9.07 20.93
C LEU A 820 -4.28 -9.27 22.26
N PRO A 821 -4.96 -8.23 22.79
CA PRO A 821 -5.83 -8.34 23.98
C PRO A 821 -6.97 -9.35 23.83
N VAL A 822 -7.76 -9.64 24.87
CA VAL A 822 -8.97 -10.47 24.70
C VAL A 822 -10.00 -9.70 23.84
N PRO A 823 -10.67 -10.33 22.86
CA PRO A 823 -11.73 -9.66 22.09
C PRO A 823 -12.87 -9.14 22.97
N MET A 824 -13.51 -8.04 22.55
CA MET A 824 -14.63 -7.42 23.27
C MET A 824 -15.96 -8.19 23.10
N ASN A 825 -15.95 -9.44 23.51
CA ASN A 825 -17.12 -10.32 23.48
C ASN A 825 -17.93 -10.22 24.78
N SER A 826 -19.20 -10.59 24.71
CA SER A 826 -20.07 -10.72 25.88
C SER A 826 -20.97 -11.96 25.78
N LYS A 827 -21.32 -12.55 26.92
CA LYS A 827 -22.28 -13.66 26.99
C LYS A 827 -23.56 -13.20 27.64
N LEU A 828 -24.70 -13.66 27.11
CA LEU A 828 -25.96 -13.60 27.83
C LEU A 828 -25.85 -14.39 29.14
N THR A 829 -26.26 -13.79 30.25
CA THR A 829 -26.31 -14.48 31.56
C THR A 829 -27.68 -15.10 31.82
N GLU A 830 -28.69 -14.71 31.05
CA GLU A 830 -30.07 -15.20 31.14
C GLU A 830 -30.73 -15.20 29.75
N SER A 831 -31.72 -16.07 29.56
CA SER A 831 -32.49 -16.12 28.31
C SER A 831 -33.39 -14.88 28.18
N ALA A 832 -33.37 -14.24 27.01
CA ALA A 832 -34.30 -13.18 26.65
C ALA A 832 -35.52 -13.76 25.92
N LYS A 833 -36.72 -13.25 26.20
CA LYS A 833 -37.93 -13.60 25.45
C LYS A 833 -38.03 -12.75 24.18
N LYS A 834 -38.67 -13.27 23.12
CA LYS A 834 -39.00 -12.49 21.92
C LYS A 834 -39.70 -11.17 22.31
N GLY A 835 -39.22 -10.05 21.79
CA GLY A 835 -39.72 -8.71 22.12
C GLY A 835 -39.17 -8.10 23.42
N ALA A 836 -38.21 -8.74 24.09
CA ALA A 836 -37.50 -8.14 25.21
C ALA A 836 -36.78 -6.86 24.76
N ARG A 837 -36.83 -5.82 25.60
CA ARG A 837 -36.16 -4.54 25.36
C ARG A 837 -34.86 -4.37 26.16
N SER A 838 -34.47 -5.39 26.92
CA SER A 838 -33.27 -5.42 27.74
C SER A 838 -32.75 -6.84 27.85
N ILE A 839 -31.43 -6.98 27.82
CA ILE A 839 -30.70 -8.24 28.03
C ILE A 839 -29.66 -8.05 29.12
N THR A 840 -29.32 -9.12 29.84
CA THR A 840 -28.23 -9.11 30.82
C THR A 840 -27.03 -9.85 30.26
N ILE A 841 -25.88 -9.19 30.22
CA ILE A 841 -24.65 -9.69 29.64
C ILE A 841 -23.48 -9.70 30.64
N LYS A 842 -22.52 -10.58 30.41
CA LYS A 842 -21.22 -10.59 31.08
C LYS A 842 -20.12 -10.41 30.03
N MET A 843 -19.29 -9.37 30.20
CA MET A 843 -18.14 -9.10 29.33
C MET A 843 -17.04 -10.16 29.50
N ALA A 844 -16.26 -10.36 28.44
CA ALA A 844 -15.01 -11.11 28.47
C ALA A 844 -14.01 -10.54 29.49
N GLU A 845 -13.05 -11.35 29.92
CA GLU A 845 -12.01 -10.93 30.86
C GLU A 845 -11.21 -9.75 30.31
N GLY A 846 -11.16 -8.65 31.06
CA GLY A 846 -10.45 -7.43 30.68
C GLY A 846 -11.21 -6.50 29.72
N ALA A 847 -12.33 -6.94 29.13
CA ALA A 847 -13.16 -6.10 28.27
C ALA A 847 -13.98 -5.09 29.09
N THR A 848 -14.24 -3.92 28.50
CA THR A 848 -15.06 -2.87 29.12
C THR A 848 -16.52 -2.95 28.67
N ALA A 849 -17.43 -2.34 29.43
CA ALA A 849 -18.84 -2.29 29.04
C ALA A 849 -19.03 -1.47 27.75
N TYR A 850 -20.00 -1.87 26.92
CA TYR A 850 -20.32 -1.15 25.68
C TYR A 850 -20.78 0.29 25.96
N HIS A 851 -20.52 1.18 25.00
CA HIS A 851 -21.03 2.53 25.03
C HIS A 851 -22.50 2.57 24.57
N PRO A 852 -23.26 3.62 24.93
CA PRO A 852 -24.55 3.87 24.30
C PRO A 852 -24.41 3.97 22.78
N ASN A 853 -25.39 3.42 22.06
CA ASN A 853 -25.43 3.37 20.59
C ASN A 853 -24.35 2.49 19.93
N THR A 854 -23.57 1.72 20.68
CA THR A 854 -22.73 0.66 20.10
C THR A 854 -23.61 -0.40 19.45
N GLU A 855 -23.29 -0.76 18.22
CA GLU A 855 -23.96 -1.83 17.47
C GLU A 855 -23.40 -3.19 17.87
N LEU A 856 -24.28 -4.16 18.08
CA LEU A 856 -23.93 -5.47 18.60
C LEU A 856 -24.54 -6.56 17.74
N LEU A 857 -23.71 -7.51 17.30
CA LEU A 857 -24.21 -8.78 16.78
C LEU A 857 -24.68 -9.63 17.97
N ILE A 858 -25.97 -9.94 18.00
CA ILE A 858 -26.58 -10.82 19.01
C ILE A 858 -26.67 -12.23 18.42
N GLY A 859 -26.51 -13.29 19.22
CA GLY A 859 -26.76 -14.66 18.74
C GLY A 859 -25.75 -15.20 17.72
N ALA A 860 -24.50 -14.72 17.74
CA ALA A 860 -23.43 -15.23 16.88
C ALA A 860 -23.21 -16.76 17.00
N ASP A 861 -23.62 -17.37 18.12
CA ASP A 861 -23.56 -18.81 18.41
C ASP A 861 -24.86 -19.57 18.13
N CYS A 862 -25.92 -18.90 17.66
CA CYS A 862 -27.25 -19.50 17.49
C CYS A 862 -27.43 -20.15 16.11
N LEU A 863 -27.57 -21.48 16.10
CA LEU A 863 -27.73 -22.37 14.95
C LEU A 863 -29.21 -22.68 14.57
N GLU A 864 -30.19 -21.83 14.89
CA GLU A 864 -31.57 -22.25 14.58
C GLU A 864 -31.84 -22.23 13.07
N PRO A 865 -32.24 -23.35 12.45
CA PRO A 865 -32.61 -23.40 11.04
C PRO A 865 -33.87 -22.56 10.88
N GLY A 866 -33.75 -21.39 10.26
CA GLY A 866 -34.86 -20.50 9.99
C GLY A 866 -35.91 -21.19 9.11
N THR A 867 -36.96 -21.71 9.73
CA THR A 867 -38.23 -22.02 9.05
C THR A 867 -39.13 -20.79 8.95
N ASP A 868 -38.71 -19.66 9.52
CA ASP A 868 -39.42 -18.38 9.52
C ASP A 868 -38.52 -17.28 8.95
N ALA A 869 -38.91 -16.76 7.77
CA ALA A 869 -38.19 -15.68 7.08
C ALA A 869 -38.30 -14.31 7.77
N THR A 870 -38.97 -14.22 8.93
CA THR A 870 -39.15 -12.97 9.69
C THR A 870 -38.26 -12.87 10.93
N THR A 871 -37.47 -13.91 11.23
CA THR A 871 -36.41 -13.87 12.24
C THR A 871 -35.07 -13.67 11.55
N SER A 872 -34.82 -12.45 11.08
CA SER A 872 -33.47 -11.88 11.18
C SER A 872 -33.25 -11.49 12.64
N LEU A 873 -31.99 -11.44 13.04
CA LEU A 873 -31.60 -10.84 14.32
C LEU A 873 -32.03 -9.38 14.42
#